data_AF-A0A939Z4R2-F1
#
_entry.id   AF-A0A939Z4R2-F1
#
_cell.length_a   1.000
_cell.length_b   1.000
_cell.length_c   1.000
_cell.angle_alpha   90.00
_cell.angle_beta   90.00
_cell.angle_gamma   90.00
#
_symmetry.space_group_name_H-M   'P 1'
#
loop_
_entity.id
_entity.type
_entity.pdbx_description
1 polymer ?
#
loop_
_entity_poly.entity_id
_entity_poly.type
_entity_poly.pdbx_seq_one_letter_code
_entity_poly.pdbx_strand_id
1 'polypeptide(L)'
;MTEFRRFTAAFLAAVMLLFCLPFAASADEVKPDYNVVIKTGKYEGAEWTECTAFAPGDTVSVRVYLGTDFDFGSFESVFFFDKAFFTSPYGTYHKDNSILNPYYNSSSDVYNAVQSENANITNLLVSSGQITEEESERYGWIYSSYERSFSDNSIPLNIEEYFYEFKLTVNENAQGGGWVKALPSTFYKTGDSVKYLFNPTKAEGYDDMSIVCNPVITNTHVVIGDAASPETVTITFDANGGTIAGEASTGYAYGALVTVPEVSAPEGVTFLGWYDTDDVLLENTDELLALEDETYKAKYSCTATFVADDEVVETIPFTSGDTQLENVPDVPPKTGYEGKWEDYTLGSENITVNAQYTAIEYKAKFTADGTTVAEIPFTVNTQSITAPAVPAKAGYEGSWESYTLGTENITVNAQYTAIEYKAKFTADGVTVAEIPFTVNTQSITAPAVPAKAGYEGKWESYTLGTENITVNAQYTAIEYKAKFVSDGVTVAEIPYTVNTQSITAPAVPAKAGYEGKWEDYTLAIGGITVNAKYTVISALSVPASGQTVNYRNKVKMTAVANDIPDGYHVAWYDENGKVSDSETLLTGELRADATYTAIIVDNGGNVLKDAEGNDVSKSVTIKVNAGFFKRLIAFFRWLFSFITGGQPTVVLK
;
A
#
# COMPACT_ATOMS: atom_id res chain seq x y z
N MET A 1 20.02 -37.73 28.95
CA MET A 1 21.14 -38.00 28.03
C MET A 1 22.35 -37.20 28.51
N THR A 2 22.80 -37.36 29.75
CA THR A 2 23.66 -38.44 30.27
C THR A 2 25.09 -38.49 29.73
N GLU A 3 25.61 -37.41 29.14
CA GLU A 3 27.07 -37.14 29.11
C GLU A 3 27.47 -35.68 29.40
N PHE A 4 26.55 -34.70 29.43
CA PHE A 4 26.88 -33.30 29.76
C PHE A 4 26.82 -32.93 31.26
N ARG A 5 26.37 -33.85 32.13
CA ARG A 5 26.27 -33.63 33.59
C ARG A 5 27.52 -34.06 34.39
N ARG A 6 28.57 -34.55 33.73
CA ARG A 6 29.82 -34.97 34.40
C ARG A 6 30.95 -33.93 34.32
N PHE A 7 30.82 -32.86 33.51
CA PHE A 7 31.80 -31.77 33.47
C PHE A 7 31.48 -30.63 34.46
N THR A 8 30.21 -30.42 34.80
CA THR A 8 29.78 -29.30 35.66
C THR A 8 29.95 -29.57 37.17
N ALA A 9 30.11 -30.83 37.59
CA ALA A 9 30.33 -31.18 39.00
C ALA A 9 31.82 -31.26 39.39
N ALA A 10 32.73 -31.50 38.43
CA ALA A 10 34.18 -31.55 38.69
C ALA A 10 34.82 -30.15 38.71
N PHE A 11 34.30 -29.19 37.92
CA PHE A 11 34.79 -27.81 37.93
C PHE A 11 34.35 -27.02 39.17
N LEU A 12 33.13 -27.28 39.68
CA LEU A 12 32.62 -26.66 40.91
C LEU A 12 33.30 -27.17 42.20
N ALA A 13 33.77 -28.43 42.21
CA ALA A 13 34.50 -29.00 43.35
C ALA A 13 35.99 -28.57 43.38
N ALA A 14 36.60 -28.26 42.23
CA ALA A 14 37.96 -27.74 42.15
C ALA A 14 38.05 -26.24 42.54
N VAL A 15 37.00 -25.45 42.26
CA VAL A 15 36.97 -24.02 42.61
C VAL A 15 36.60 -23.79 44.09
N MET A 16 35.82 -24.68 44.73
CA MET A 16 35.50 -24.55 46.17
C MET A 16 36.57 -25.11 47.14
N LEU A 17 37.57 -25.86 46.65
CA LEU A 17 38.69 -26.35 47.48
C LEU A 17 39.93 -25.44 47.46
N LEU A 18 39.91 -24.36 46.65
CA LEU A 18 41.00 -23.37 46.56
C LEU A 18 40.76 -22.08 47.38
N PHE A 19 39.60 -21.91 48.02
CA PHE A 19 39.24 -20.70 48.78
C PHE A 19 38.91 -20.94 50.27
N CYS A 20 39.33 -22.05 50.87
CA CYS A 20 39.05 -22.36 52.29
C CYS A 20 40.26 -22.90 53.06
N LEU A 21 41.40 -22.23 52.93
CA LEU A 21 42.40 -22.24 54.00
C LEU A 21 42.29 -20.91 54.75
N PRO A 22 42.12 -20.90 56.09
CA PRO A 22 42.49 -19.72 56.85
C PRO A 22 44.00 -19.59 56.67
N PHE A 23 44.44 -18.63 55.84
CA PHE A 23 45.76 -18.06 56.04
C PHE A 23 45.70 -17.35 57.39
N ALA A 24 45.99 -18.09 58.45
CA ALA A 24 46.80 -17.52 59.52
C ALA A 24 48.13 -17.18 58.85
N ALA A 25 48.19 -16.02 58.20
CA ALA A 25 49.45 -15.34 58.04
C ALA A 25 49.91 -15.07 59.47
N SER A 26 50.83 -15.88 59.98
CA SER A 26 51.88 -15.26 60.78
C SER A 26 52.55 -14.30 59.79
N ALA A 27 52.11 -13.04 59.81
CA ALA A 27 52.98 -11.97 59.40
C ALA A 27 54.18 -12.06 60.35
N ASP A 28 55.18 -12.86 59.97
CA ASP A 28 56.54 -12.40 60.18
C ASP A 28 56.56 -11.10 59.39
N GLU A 29 56.37 -9.97 60.09
CA GLU A 29 56.62 -8.65 59.52
C GLU A 29 57.98 -8.76 58.84
N VAL A 30 57.99 -8.61 57.50
CA VAL A 30 59.24 -8.49 56.77
C VAL A 30 59.87 -7.20 57.26
N LYS A 31 60.76 -7.34 58.25
CA LYS A 31 61.47 -6.22 58.83
C LYS A 31 62.21 -5.51 57.69
N PRO A 32 62.13 -4.18 57.60
CA PRO A 32 62.74 -3.45 56.49
C PRO A 32 64.26 -3.65 56.51
N ASP A 33 64.85 -3.88 55.33
CA ASP A 33 66.30 -3.99 55.17
C ASP A 33 67.00 -2.67 55.56
N TYR A 34 66.29 -1.54 55.39
CA TYR A 34 66.77 -0.20 55.64
C TYR A 34 65.64 0.71 56.11
N ASN A 35 65.95 1.62 57.02
CA ASN A 35 65.12 2.78 57.32
C ASN A 35 65.89 4.04 56.93
N VAL A 36 65.25 4.90 56.13
CA VAL A 36 65.80 6.18 55.71
C VAL A 36 64.82 7.26 56.12
N VAL A 37 65.23 8.16 57.00
CA VAL A 37 64.41 9.31 57.38
C VAL A 37 65.17 10.57 56.99
N ILE A 38 64.54 11.40 56.16
CA ILE A 38 65.10 12.68 55.73
C ILE A 38 64.38 13.77 56.52
N LYS A 39 65.15 14.62 57.19
CA LYS A 39 64.63 15.78 57.92
C LYS A 39 65.31 17.05 57.46
N THR A 40 64.53 18.11 57.34
CA THR A 40 65.05 19.46 57.08
C THR A 40 65.04 20.29 58.35
N GLY A 41 65.97 21.22 58.44
CA GLY A 41 66.05 22.13 59.58
C GLY A 41 67.00 23.29 59.35
N LYS A 42 67.08 24.17 60.33
CA LYS A 42 67.96 25.34 60.35
C LYS A 42 68.76 25.37 61.64
N TYR A 43 69.89 26.08 61.59
CA TYR A 43 70.71 26.33 62.78
C TYR A 43 70.33 27.67 63.40
N GLU A 44 70.02 27.66 64.69
CA GLU A 44 69.89 28.86 65.52
C GLU A 44 71.09 28.89 66.47
N GLY A 45 72.17 29.53 66.02
CA GLY A 45 73.48 29.42 66.68
C GLY A 45 74.12 28.06 66.44
N ALA A 46 74.37 27.29 67.51
CA ALA A 46 74.94 25.93 67.44
C ALA A 46 73.88 24.82 67.55
N GLU A 47 72.62 25.16 67.82
CA GLU A 47 71.52 24.21 67.92
C GLU A 47 70.82 24.06 66.57
N TRP A 48 70.48 22.82 66.22
CA TRP A 48 69.71 22.50 65.03
C TRP A 48 68.25 22.25 65.42
N THR A 49 67.33 22.89 64.69
CA THR A 49 65.89 22.75 64.88
C THR A 49 65.26 22.23 63.59
N GLU A 50 64.45 21.18 63.70
CA GLU A 50 63.69 20.61 62.59
C GLU A 50 62.61 21.60 62.12
N CYS A 51 62.57 21.89 60.81
CA CYS A 51 61.56 22.73 60.19
C CYS A 51 61.44 22.45 58.69
N THR A 52 60.24 22.69 58.13
CA THR A 52 59.91 22.46 56.72
C THR A 52 59.48 23.73 55.98
N ALA A 53 59.59 24.89 56.63
CA ALA A 53 59.24 26.19 56.05
C ALA A 53 60.48 27.10 56.01
N PHE A 54 60.78 27.65 54.83
CA PHE A 54 61.99 28.44 54.57
C PHE A 54 61.67 29.59 53.60
N ALA A 55 62.36 30.72 53.72
CA ALA A 55 62.24 31.82 52.75
C ALA A 55 63.10 31.53 51.50
N PRO A 56 62.78 32.15 50.33
CA PRO A 56 63.69 32.15 49.19
C PRO A 56 65.09 32.64 49.60
N GLY A 57 66.12 31.93 49.15
CA GLY A 57 67.52 32.19 49.51
C GLY A 57 68.00 31.54 50.82
N ASP A 58 67.11 30.98 51.65
CA ASP A 58 67.51 30.33 52.90
C ASP A 58 68.32 29.06 52.64
N THR A 59 69.29 28.81 53.52
CA THR A 59 70.01 27.54 53.57
C THR A 59 69.23 26.51 54.37
N VAL A 60 68.90 25.40 53.72
CA VAL A 60 68.23 24.24 54.31
C VAL A 60 69.28 23.21 54.73
N SER A 61 69.28 22.84 56.00
CA SER A 61 70.11 21.75 56.52
C SER A 61 69.34 20.44 56.45
N VAL A 62 69.78 19.52 55.60
CA VAL A 62 69.13 18.22 55.40
C VAL A 62 69.90 17.17 56.18
N ARG A 63 69.29 16.65 57.25
CA ARG A 63 69.81 15.52 58.03
C ARG A 63 69.20 14.22 57.53
N VAL A 64 70.06 13.26 57.24
CA VAL A 64 69.67 11.92 56.81
C VAL A 64 69.95 10.95 57.94
N TYR A 65 68.92 10.25 58.39
CA TYR A 65 69.00 9.20 59.40
C TYR A 65 68.92 7.87 58.66
N LEU A 66 69.89 7.00 58.92
CA LEU A 66 69.97 5.68 58.32
C LEU A 66 69.94 4.64 59.42
N GLY A 67 69.02 3.69 59.33
CA GLY A 67 68.89 2.59 60.28
C GLY A 67 68.92 1.25 59.57
N THR A 68 69.81 0.36 60.01
CA THR A 68 69.96 -1.00 59.45
C THR A 68 70.20 -2.02 60.56
N ASP A 69 70.01 -3.30 60.28
CA ASP A 69 70.29 -4.38 61.23
C ASP A 69 71.55 -5.19 60.90
N PHE A 70 72.36 -4.66 60.00
CA PHE A 70 73.67 -5.19 59.64
C PHE A 70 74.68 -4.05 59.48
N ASP A 71 75.95 -4.44 59.49
CA ASP A 71 77.12 -3.57 59.55
C ASP A 71 77.71 -3.26 58.16
N PHE A 72 78.21 -2.04 57.94
CA PHE A 72 78.86 -1.60 56.70
C PHE A 72 80.34 -1.25 56.89
N GLY A 73 81.15 -1.56 55.87
CA GLY A 73 82.52 -1.03 55.72
C GLY A 73 82.64 0.13 54.73
N SER A 74 81.70 0.21 53.78
CA SER A 74 81.56 1.27 52.79
C SER A 74 80.09 1.35 52.34
N PHE A 75 79.64 2.49 51.82
CA PHE A 75 78.44 2.59 51.00
C PHE A 75 78.38 3.86 50.15
N GLU A 76 77.54 3.83 49.13
CA GLU A 76 77.23 4.96 48.24
C GLU A 76 75.73 5.24 48.28
N SER A 77 75.31 6.49 48.21
CA SER A 77 73.92 6.91 48.41
C SER A 77 73.55 8.10 47.52
N VAL A 78 72.29 8.19 47.11
CA VAL A 78 71.76 9.29 46.31
C VAL A 78 70.44 9.79 46.88
N PHE A 79 70.30 11.12 46.99
CA PHE A 79 69.06 11.79 47.36
C PHE A 79 68.70 12.83 46.33
N PHE A 80 67.41 12.98 46.06
CA PHE A 80 66.85 13.84 45.03
C PHE A 80 66.22 15.08 45.65
N PHE A 81 66.26 16.19 44.93
CA PHE A 81 65.58 17.42 45.31
C PHE A 81 64.96 18.10 44.09
N ASP A 82 63.84 18.81 44.22
CA ASP A 82 63.23 19.54 43.10
C ASP A 82 64.15 20.69 42.64
N LYS A 83 64.64 20.65 41.39
CA LYS A 83 65.55 21.70 40.85
C LYS A 83 64.89 23.07 40.77
N ALA A 84 63.57 23.08 40.53
CA ALA A 84 62.79 24.30 40.50
C ALA A 84 62.78 25.01 41.85
N PHE A 85 62.91 24.24 42.95
CA PHE A 85 62.82 24.76 44.31
C PHE A 85 64.17 24.93 45.01
N PHE A 86 65.12 24.02 44.76
CA PHE A 86 66.42 24.02 45.43
C PHE A 86 67.60 24.10 44.47
N THR A 87 68.72 24.57 45.00
CA THR A 87 70.06 24.42 44.43
C THR A 87 71.01 23.75 45.43
N SER A 88 71.96 22.99 44.90
CA SER A 88 73.01 22.34 45.68
C SER A 88 74.34 23.10 45.58
N PRO A 89 75.09 23.27 46.68
CA PRO A 89 76.42 23.88 46.65
C PRO A 89 77.55 22.91 46.27
N TYR A 90 77.29 21.60 46.17
CA TYR A 90 78.35 20.57 46.18
C TYR A 90 79.01 20.29 44.82
N GLY A 91 78.43 20.74 43.71
CA GLY A 91 79.03 20.70 42.36
C GLY A 91 79.78 19.39 42.04
N THR A 92 81.05 19.50 41.65
CA THR A 92 81.89 18.34 41.31
C THR A 92 82.44 17.60 42.52
N TYR A 93 82.69 16.30 42.36
CA TYR A 93 83.28 15.41 43.36
C TYR A 93 84.45 16.00 44.15
N HIS A 94 84.28 16.09 45.48
CA HIS A 94 85.37 16.41 46.40
C HIS A 94 85.18 15.68 47.73
N LYS A 95 86.31 15.44 48.42
CA LYS A 95 86.33 14.81 49.74
C LYS A 95 85.82 15.82 50.78
N ASP A 96 84.78 15.47 51.51
CA ASP A 96 84.22 16.30 52.57
C ASP A 96 83.72 15.43 53.73
N ASN A 97 84.55 15.25 54.76
CA ASN A 97 84.15 14.54 55.96
C ASN A 97 83.29 15.42 56.90
N SER A 98 83.12 16.72 56.63
CA SER A 98 82.38 17.62 57.52
C SER A 98 80.88 17.40 57.50
N ILE A 99 80.36 16.78 56.44
CA ILE A 99 78.94 16.40 56.33
C ILE A 99 78.59 15.21 57.21
N LEU A 100 79.56 14.36 57.58
CA LEU A 100 79.29 13.22 58.46
C LEU A 100 78.99 13.69 59.89
N ASN A 101 78.05 13.02 60.56
CA ASN A 101 77.88 13.21 61.99
C ASN A 101 79.22 12.93 62.71
N PRO A 102 79.67 13.80 63.64
CA PRO A 102 80.88 13.60 64.42
C PRO A 102 80.99 12.22 65.07
N TYR A 103 79.86 11.60 65.44
CA TYR A 103 79.81 10.23 65.96
C TYR A 103 80.41 9.20 64.99
N TYR A 104 80.11 9.31 63.69
CA TYR A 104 80.61 8.40 62.64
C TYR A 104 81.95 8.85 62.02
N ASN A 105 82.44 10.03 62.39
CA ASN A 105 83.70 10.63 61.89
C ASN A 105 84.85 10.56 62.91
N SER A 106 84.83 9.59 63.83
CA SER A 106 85.72 9.53 65.00
C SER A 106 87.10 8.90 64.74
N SER A 107 87.44 8.54 63.49
CA SER A 107 88.69 7.86 63.12
C SER A 107 89.38 8.56 61.94
N SER A 108 90.72 8.53 61.92
CA SER A 108 91.54 9.05 60.81
C SER A 108 91.31 8.32 59.48
N ASP A 109 90.69 7.15 59.53
CA ASP A 109 90.58 6.23 58.39
C ASP A 109 89.20 6.28 57.72
N VAL A 110 88.42 7.34 58.02
CA VAL A 110 87.11 7.61 57.40
C VAL A 110 87.28 8.48 56.16
N TYR A 111 86.65 8.06 55.08
CA TYR A 111 86.58 8.76 53.81
C TYR A 111 85.12 9.04 53.46
N ASN A 112 84.76 10.31 53.28
CA ASN A 112 83.50 10.68 52.66
C ASN A 112 83.73 11.67 51.51
N ALA A 113 82.97 11.51 50.42
CA ALA A 113 82.92 12.48 49.35
C ALA A 113 81.47 12.80 48.98
N VAL A 114 81.26 14.03 48.50
CA VAL A 114 79.96 14.54 48.08
C VAL A 114 80.07 15.20 46.71
N GLN A 115 79.01 15.07 45.91
CA GLN A 115 78.84 15.75 44.63
C GLN A 115 77.36 15.92 44.31
N SER A 116 77.05 16.79 43.36
CA SER A 116 75.70 16.94 42.83
C SER A 116 75.71 17.16 41.33
N GLU A 117 74.67 16.69 40.64
CA GLU A 117 74.37 17.06 39.25
C GLU A 117 75.49 16.76 38.22
N ASN A 118 76.02 15.53 38.24
CA ASN A 118 76.95 15.01 37.23
C ASN A 118 76.22 14.32 36.06
N ALA A 119 76.36 14.85 34.84
CA ALA A 119 75.67 14.33 33.64
C ALA A 119 75.91 12.82 33.38
N ASN A 120 77.10 12.28 33.69
CA ASN A 120 77.38 10.86 33.49
C ASN A 120 76.54 9.99 34.44
N ILE A 121 76.36 10.43 35.68
CA ILE A 121 75.57 9.70 36.68
C ILE A 121 74.09 9.86 36.38
N THR A 122 73.62 11.04 35.97
CA THR A 122 72.23 11.24 35.54
C THR A 122 71.86 10.31 34.37
N ASN A 123 72.73 10.20 33.36
CA ASN A 123 72.50 9.29 32.23
C ASN A 123 72.45 7.82 32.67
N LEU A 124 73.25 7.43 33.66
CA LEU A 124 73.23 6.08 34.23
C LEU A 124 71.93 5.81 35.01
N LEU A 125 71.45 6.76 35.81
CA LEU A 125 70.18 6.65 36.54
C LEU A 125 68.99 6.45 35.57
N VAL A 126 68.96 7.20 34.46
CA VAL A 126 67.92 7.07 33.44
C VAL A 126 68.04 5.75 32.66
N SER A 127 69.23 5.44 32.14
CA SER A 127 69.43 4.24 31.31
C SER A 127 69.29 2.92 32.08
N SER A 128 69.50 2.93 33.40
CA SER A 128 69.23 1.78 34.28
C SER A 128 67.77 1.68 34.73
N GLY A 129 66.92 2.64 34.35
CA GLY A 129 65.50 2.67 34.73
C GLY A 129 65.25 3.01 36.20
N GLN A 130 66.24 3.58 36.90
CA GLN A 130 66.11 3.99 38.30
C GLN A 130 65.33 5.30 38.44
N ILE A 131 65.40 6.17 37.43
CA ILE A 131 64.54 7.34 37.26
C ILE A 131 64.10 7.46 35.80
N THR A 132 62.98 8.13 35.53
CA THR A 132 62.53 8.46 34.17
C THR A 132 63.28 9.66 33.58
N GLU A 133 63.15 9.89 32.26
CA GLU A 133 63.66 11.12 31.62
C GLU A 133 63.02 12.37 32.25
N GLU A 134 61.71 12.36 32.47
CA GLU A 134 60.98 13.44 33.11
C GLU A 134 61.44 13.71 34.56
N GLU A 135 61.66 12.65 35.35
CA GLU A 135 62.22 12.77 36.70
C GLU A 135 63.64 13.35 36.67
N SER A 136 64.44 13.02 35.65
CA SER A 136 65.79 13.55 35.49
C SER A 136 65.82 15.04 35.16
N GLU A 137 64.77 15.55 34.51
CA GLU A 137 64.58 16.98 34.25
C GLU A 137 64.13 17.69 35.53
N ARG A 138 63.15 17.11 36.24
CA ARG A 138 62.54 17.67 37.46
C ARG A 138 63.48 17.70 38.67
N TYR A 139 64.22 16.62 38.91
CA TYR A 139 65.01 16.44 40.14
C TYR A 139 66.51 16.63 39.92
N GLY A 140 67.13 17.39 40.83
CA GLY A 140 68.57 17.39 41.09
C GLY A 140 68.89 16.30 42.10
N TRP A 141 70.17 16.00 42.31
CA TRP A 141 70.55 14.96 43.26
C TRP A 141 71.86 15.27 43.99
N ILE A 142 71.95 14.77 45.23
CA ILE A 142 73.15 14.73 46.07
C ILE A 142 73.61 13.29 46.16
N TYR A 143 74.88 13.06 45.83
CA TYR A 143 75.54 11.77 45.99
C TYR A 143 76.53 11.85 47.15
N SER A 144 76.54 10.83 48.01
CA SER A 144 77.58 10.66 49.02
C SER A 144 78.18 9.25 48.97
N SER A 145 79.52 9.17 49.00
CA SER A 145 80.26 7.92 49.21
C SER A 145 80.91 7.93 50.58
N TYR A 146 80.79 6.82 51.32
CA TYR A 146 81.38 6.60 52.63
C TYR A 146 82.24 5.33 52.59
N GLU A 147 83.46 5.41 53.12
CA GLU A 147 84.37 4.27 53.25
C GLU A 147 85.19 4.35 54.54
N ARG A 148 85.43 3.20 55.18
CA ARG A 148 86.26 3.08 56.38
C ARG A 148 87.23 1.90 56.27
N SER A 149 88.48 2.09 56.70
CA SER A 149 89.49 1.00 56.66
C SER A 149 89.12 -0.16 57.58
N PHE A 150 89.21 -1.39 57.05
CA PHE A 150 88.70 -2.66 57.61
C PHE A 150 89.33 -3.15 58.93
N SER A 151 90.13 -2.36 59.65
CA SER A 151 91.01 -2.89 60.71
C SER A 151 90.52 -2.82 62.16
N ASP A 152 89.33 -2.28 62.48
CA ASP A 152 88.57 -2.68 63.70
C ASP A 152 87.27 -1.85 63.87
N ASN A 153 86.17 -2.55 64.16
CA ASN A 153 84.81 -2.11 64.53
C ASN A 153 83.94 -1.49 63.43
N SER A 154 83.10 -2.33 62.83
CA SER A 154 81.83 -1.90 62.24
C SER A 154 80.97 -1.15 63.29
N ILE A 155 80.24 -0.14 62.83
CA ILE A 155 79.28 0.59 63.67
C ILE A 155 77.90 0.36 63.05
N PRO A 156 76.91 -0.14 63.81
CA PRO A 156 75.56 -0.27 63.31
C PRO A 156 74.98 1.12 63.04
N LEU A 157 74.38 1.31 61.87
CA LEU A 157 73.64 2.52 61.57
C LEU A 157 72.35 2.49 62.40
N ASN A 158 72.19 3.47 63.28
CA ASN A 158 70.98 3.62 64.07
C ASN A 158 70.17 4.79 63.55
N ILE A 159 68.86 4.62 63.49
CA ILE A 159 67.93 5.64 62.99
C ILE A 159 67.76 6.81 63.98
N GLU A 160 68.26 6.68 65.20
CA GLU A 160 68.14 7.70 66.26
C GLU A 160 69.13 8.86 66.07
N GLU A 161 70.28 8.60 65.43
CA GLU A 161 71.31 9.60 65.13
C GLU A 161 71.42 9.83 63.62
N TYR A 162 71.50 11.09 63.21
CA TYR A 162 71.70 11.41 61.80
C TYR A 162 73.06 10.87 61.35
N PHE A 163 73.14 10.37 60.13
CA PHE A 163 74.36 9.79 59.58
C PHE A 163 75.23 10.84 58.87
N TYR A 164 74.63 11.64 57.98
CA TYR A 164 75.22 12.88 57.47
C TYR A 164 74.20 13.99 57.30
N GLU A 165 74.71 15.21 57.26
CA GLU A 165 73.98 16.45 57.04
C GLU A 165 74.57 17.18 55.82
N PHE A 166 73.75 17.41 54.80
CA PHE A 166 74.11 18.24 53.64
C PHE A 166 73.25 19.50 53.56
N LYS A 167 73.71 20.49 52.81
CA LYS A 167 73.03 21.78 52.65
C LYS A 167 72.40 21.91 51.27
N LEU A 168 71.20 22.46 51.22
CA LEU A 168 70.57 22.97 50.00
C LEU A 168 70.24 24.45 50.19
N THR A 169 70.01 25.17 49.11
CA THR A 169 69.55 26.56 49.14
C THR A 169 68.20 26.65 48.44
N VAL A 170 67.21 27.30 49.06
CA VAL A 170 65.94 27.59 48.40
C VAL A 170 66.17 28.62 47.30
N ASN A 171 65.70 28.36 46.08
CA ASN A 171 65.89 29.28 44.95
C ASN A 171 65.20 30.63 45.23
N GLU A 172 65.81 31.72 44.78
CA GLU A 172 65.29 33.10 44.94
C GLU A 172 63.89 33.29 44.32
N ASN A 173 63.57 32.50 43.29
CA ASN A 173 62.29 32.51 42.57
C ASN A 173 61.41 31.29 42.90
N ALA A 174 61.75 30.52 43.93
CA ALA A 174 60.95 29.38 44.36
C ALA A 174 59.53 29.82 44.75
N GLN A 175 58.55 29.01 44.38
CA GLN A 175 57.12 29.18 44.69
C GLN A 175 56.60 27.84 45.23
N GLY A 176 55.58 27.87 46.09
CA GLY A 176 54.97 26.66 46.64
C GLY A 176 55.95 25.87 47.53
N GLY A 177 56.33 24.67 47.08
CA GLY A 177 57.23 23.79 47.80
C GLY A 177 58.07 22.89 46.89
N GLY A 178 59.04 22.22 47.50
CA GLY A 178 59.94 21.27 46.84
C GLY A 178 60.26 20.09 47.75
N TRP A 179 60.35 18.91 47.16
CA TRP A 179 60.72 17.67 47.81
C TRP A 179 62.23 17.57 48.00
N VAL A 180 62.62 16.94 49.11
CA VAL A 180 63.90 16.27 49.27
C VAL A 180 63.61 14.81 49.59
N LYS A 181 63.95 13.91 48.66
CA LYS A 181 63.48 12.53 48.67
C LYS A 181 64.56 11.50 48.36
N ALA A 182 64.35 10.28 48.82
CA ALA A 182 65.00 9.09 48.31
C ALA A 182 64.00 8.30 47.47
N LEU A 183 64.46 7.65 46.40
CA LEU A 183 63.62 6.83 45.54
C LEU A 183 63.87 5.35 45.83
N PRO A 184 62.84 4.53 46.09
CA PRO A 184 63.01 3.09 46.34
C PRO A 184 63.83 2.39 45.24
N SER A 185 63.64 2.80 43.99
CA SER A 185 64.36 2.31 42.80
C SER A 185 65.87 2.53 42.82
N THR A 186 66.40 3.34 43.74
CA THR A 186 67.85 3.58 43.87
C THR A 186 68.54 2.70 44.92
N PHE A 187 67.80 1.87 45.66
CA PHE A 187 68.34 1.04 46.74
C PHE A 187 68.61 -0.41 46.29
N TYR A 188 69.86 -0.88 46.47
CA TYR A 188 70.30 -2.24 46.12
C TYR A 188 71.33 -2.79 47.12
N LYS A 189 71.44 -4.11 47.25
CA LYS A 189 72.56 -4.78 47.94
C LYS A 189 73.34 -5.73 47.02
N THR A 190 74.64 -5.88 47.27
CA THR A 190 75.54 -6.82 46.56
C THR A 190 76.14 -7.84 47.55
N GLY A 191 75.83 -9.14 47.40
CA GLY A 191 76.35 -10.24 48.24
C GLY A 191 75.87 -10.28 49.70
N ASP A 192 76.52 -11.11 50.53
CA ASP A 192 76.17 -11.37 51.95
C ASP A 192 76.83 -10.41 52.97
N SER A 193 77.64 -9.46 52.49
CA SER A 193 78.25 -8.40 53.30
C SER A 193 77.95 -7.07 52.63
N VAL A 194 77.21 -6.20 53.29
CA VAL A 194 76.61 -5.06 52.59
C VAL A 194 77.63 -3.94 52.39
N LYS A 195 77.71 -3.43 51.16
CA LYS A 195 78.75 -2.47 50.77
C LYS A 195 78.26 -1.22 50.05
N TYR A 196 76.98 -1.11 49.65
CA TYR A 196 76.46 -0.01 48.82
C TYR A 196 74.96 0.22 49.06
N LEU A 197 74.51 1.48 49.17
CA LEU A 197 73.10 1.90 49.16
C LEU A 197 72.66 2.34 47.73
N PHE A 198 73.57 2.28 46.76
CA PHE A 198 73.39 2.59 45.33
C PHE A 198 74.48 1.84 44.52
N ASN A 199 74.17 1.09 43.45
CA ASN A 199 75.22 0.57 42.54
C ASN A 199 74.70 0.08 41.16
N PRO A 200 74.59 0.91 40.11
CA PRO A 200 74.40 0.42 38.73
C PRO A 200 75.71 -0.12 38.10
N THR A 201 76.53 -0.79 38.91
CA THR A 201 77.84 -1.44 38.71
C THR A 201 79.06 -0.54 38.52
N LYS A 202 80.10 -0.86 39.29
CA LYS A 202 81.53 -0.54 39.13
C LYS A 202 82.12 -1.01 37.76
N ALA A 203 81.33 -1.00 36.69
CA ALA A 203 81.54 -1.68 35.40
C ALA A 203 82.35 -0.81 34.41
N GLU A 204 83.67 -0.75 34.50
CA GLU A 204 84.52 -1.82 33.98
C GLU A 204 84.90 -2.90 35.02
N GLY A 205 84.19 -4.04 35.00
CA GLY A 205 84.81 -5.35 35.26
C GLY A 205 84.53 -6.10 36.58
N TYR A 206 83.35 -6.01 37.20
CA TYR A 206 82.95 -6.98 38.25
C TYR A 206 81.46 -7.36 38.16
N ASP A 207 81.19 -8.66 37.94
CA ASP A 207 79.89 -9.30 38.15
C ASP A 207 79.75 -9.67 39.64
N ASP A 208 78.64 -9.30 40.30
CA ASP A 208 77.66 -10.29 40.79
C ASP A 208 76.51 -9.68 41.62
N MET A 209 75.30 -10.10 41.24
CA MET A 209 74.07 -10.21 42.04
C MET A 209 73.60 -8.99 42.86
N SER A 210 72.82 -8.11 42.22
CA SER A 210 72.00 -7.10 42.88
C SER A 210 70.67 -7.70 43.38
N ILE A 211 70.45 -7.70 44.69
CA ILE A 211 69.11 -7.93 45.25
C ILE A 211 68.51 -6.54 45.53
N VAL A 212 67.31 -6.28 45.01
CA VAL A 212 66.50 -5.12 45.38
C VAL A 212 66.20 -5.24 46.87
N CYS A 213 66.59 -4.26 47.67
CA CYS A 213 66.21 -4.20 49.08
C CYS A 213 64.86 -3.50 49.25
N ASN A 214 64.23 -3.71 50.40
CA ASN A 214 62.96 -3.09 50.75
C ASN A 214 63.20 -1.97 51.78
N PRO A 215 63.54 -0.73 51.36
CA PRO A 215 63.72 0.39 52.27
C PRO A 215 62.37 0.94 52.72
N VAL A 216 62.25 1.28 53.99
CA VAL A 216 61.22 2.20 54.48
C VAL A 216 61.78 3.61 54.43
N ILE A 217 61.16 4.45 53.60
CA ILE A 217 61.64 5.81 53.31
C ILE A 217 60.64 6.83 53.84
N THR A 218 61.13 7.77 54.64
CA THR A 218 60.41 8.99 55.02
C THR A 218 61.06 10.17 54.32
N ASN A 219 60.41 10.64 53.26
CA ASN A 219 60.80 11.83 52.52
C ASN A 219 60.31 13.10 53.23
N THR A 220 60.87 14.25 52.87
CA THR A 220 60.45 15.54 53.42
C THR A 220 60.14 16.54 52.31
N HIS A 221 59.14 17.38 52.54
CA HIS A 221 58.73 18.44 51.64
C HIS A 221 58.95 19.79 52.33
N VAL A 222 59.54 20.73 51.60
CA VAL A 222 59.81 22.08 52.08
C VAL A 222 58.92 23.06 51.36
N VAL A 223 58.38 24.04 52.08
CA VAL A 223 57.50 25.09 51.55
C VAL A 223 58.09 26.48 51.78
N ILE A 224 57.65 27.46 50.97
CA ILE A 224 58.00 28.87 51.18
C ILE A 224 57.27 29.44 52.39
N GLY A 225 58.03 29.86 53.41
CA GLY A 225 57.52 30.38 54.67
C GLY A 225 57.72 31.89 54.87
N ASP A 226 56.97 32.71 54.13
CA ASP A 226 56.34 33.98 54.59
C ASP A 226 55.62 34.77 53.45
N ALA A 227 54.85 34.11 52.59
CA ALA A 227 53.97 34.79 51.62
C ALA A 227 52.61 34.08 51.47
N ALA A 228 51.58 34.68 52.07
CA ALA A 228 50.14 34.54 51.76
C ALA A 228 49.59 33.14 51.39
N SER A 229 50.04 32.08 52.05
CA SER A 229 49.41 30.75 51.92
C SER A 229 48.19 30.68 52.85
N PRO A 230 47.05 30.11 52.42
CA PRO A 230 45.88 29.97 53.27
C PRO A 230 46.18 29.02 54.44
N GLU A 231 45.56 29.23 55.60
CA GLU A 231 45.73 28.32 56.75
C GLU A 231 45.22 26.91 56.42
N THR A 232 44.23 26.80 55.54
CA THR A 232 43.62 25.55 55.10
C THR A 232 43.28 25.57 53.61
N VAL A 233 43.40 24.42 52.96
CA VAL A 233 43.05 24.12 51.57
C VAL A 233 42.03 22.98 51.53
N THR A 234 41.10 22.99 50.57
CA THR A 234 40.06 21.98 50.41
C THR A 234 40.36 21.08 49.22
N ILE A 235 40.58 19.79 49.47
CA ILE A 235 40.64 18.76 48.41
C ILE A 235 39.34 17.96 48.44
N THR A 236 38.68 17.88 47.29
CA THR A 236 37.41 17.16 47.14
C THR A 236 37.55 15.99 46.18
N PHE A 237 37.10 14.82 46.59
CA PHE A 237 37.00 13.64 45.72
C PHE A 237 35.54 13.34 45.42
N ASP A 238 35.16 13.43 44.15
CA ASP A 238 33.84 13.10 43.64
C ASP A 238 33.87 11.75 42.91
N ALA A 239 33.28 10.74 43.55
CA ALA A 239 33.19 9.39 43.03
C ALA A 239 32.42 9.28 41.71
N ASN A 240 31.72 10.34 41.27
CA ASN A 240 31.04 10.41 39.99
C ASN A 240 30.15 9.18 39.71
N GLY A 241 29.34 8.76 40.70
CA GLY A 241 28.45 7.59 40.64
C GLY A 241 29.00 6.32 41.30
N GLY A 242 30.31 6.22 41.53
CA GLY A 242 30.90 5.16 42.37
C GLY A 242 30.75 5.45 43.87
N THR A 243 31.41 4.64 44.70
CA THR A 243 31.43 4.84 46.16
C THR A 243 32.85 4.94 46.69
N ILE A 244 33.12 5.97 47.47
CA ILE A 244 34.40 6.17 48.17
C ILE A 244 34.33 5.49 49.54
N ALA A 245 35.40 4.78 49.92
CA ALA A 245 35.58 4.29 51.28
C ALA A 245 36.23 5.38 52.16
N GLY A 246 35.45 6.06 53.01
CA GLY A 246 35.96 7.09 53.95
C GLY A 246 35.24 8.45 53.84
N GLU A 247 35.85 9.52 54.36
CA GLU A 247 35.34 10.90 54.21
C GLU A 247 35.78 11.50 52.86
N ALA A 248 34.83 12.07 52.11
CA ALA A 248 35.06 12.54 50.73
C ALA A 248 35.66 13.95 50.61
N SER A 249 35.72 14.71 51.71
CA SER A 249 36.17 16.10 51.71
C SER A 249 36.56 16.57 53.11
N THR A 250 37.77 17.10 53.29
CA THR A 250 38.14 17.84 54.51
C THR A 250 39.04 19.04 54.19
N GLY A 251 39.03 20.04 55.08
CA GLY A 251 39.95 21.17 55.01
C GLY A 251 41.29 20.76 55.60
N TYR A 252 42.29 20.63 54.74
CA TYR A 252 43.65 20.24 55.09
C TYR A 252 44.50 21.47 55.37
N ALA A 253 45.47 21.38 56.28
CA ALA A 253 46.46 22.44 56.41
C ALA A 253 47.24 22.60 55.09
N TYR A 254 47.62 23.82 54.72
CA TYR A 254 48.41 24.05 53.52
C TYR A 254 49.71 23.22 53.54
N GLY A 255 49.93 22.44 52.48
CA GLY A 255 51.08 21.54 52.34
C GLY A 255 50.95 20.21 53.11
N ALA A 256 49.78 19.90 53.68
CA ALA A 256 49.54 18.58 54.27
C ALA A 256 49.44 17.49 53.20
N LEU A 257 49.91 16.28 53.55
CA LEU A 257 49.68 15.07 52.77
C LEU A 257 48.23 14.60 52.96
N VAL A 258 47.55 14.34 51.84
CA VAL A 258 46.18 13.88 51.73
C VAL A 258 46.18 12.51 51.10
N THR A 259 45.66 11.50 51.81
CA THR A 259 45.50 10.16 51.24
C THR A 259 44.44 10.18 50.14
N VAL A 260 44.79 9.70 48.94
CA VAL A 260 43.84 9.54 47.83
C VAL A 260 42.90 8.38 48.19
N PRO A 261 41.59 8.59 48.19
CA PRO A 261 40.68 7.58 48.69
C PRO A 261 40.47 6.46 47.67
N GLU A 262 40.30 5.23 48.18
CA GLU A 262 39.88 4.10 47.35
C GLU A 262 38.43 4.30 46.87
N VAL A 263 38.22 4.05 45.57
CA VAL A 263 36.89 4.10 44.96
C VAL A 263 36.48 2.73 44.47
N SER A 264 35.27 2.32 44.84
CA SER A 264 34.60 1.18 44.23
C SER A 264 33.76 1.67 43.05
N ALA A 265 34.11 1.17 41.87
CA ALA A 265 33.38 1.47 40.65
C ALA A 265 31.94 0.91 40.70
N PRO A 266 30.99 1.54 39.98
CA PRO A 266 29.67 0.96 39.76
C PRO A 266 29.74 -0.47 39.21
N GLU A 267 28.65 -1.24 39.36
CA GLU A 267 28.66 -2.65 38.97
C GLU A 267 28.95 -2.82 37.47
N GLY A 268 29.98 -3.61 37.15
CA GLY A 268 30.33 -3.96 35.77
C GLY A 268 31.05 -2.87 34.97
N VAL A 269 31.48 -1.76 35.60
CA VAL A 269 32.36 -0.75 34.98
C VAL A 269 33.75 -0.76 35.62
N THR A 270 34.76 -0.24 34.91
CA THR A 270 36.16 -0.24 35.39
C THR A 270 36.60 1.17 35.76
N PHE A 271 37.16 1.37 36.95
CA PHE A 271 37.75 2.66 37.34
C PHE A 271 39.02 2.94 36.55
N LEU A 272 39.13 4.15 36.00
CA LEU A 272 40.26 4.58 35.16
C LEU A 272 41.23 5.52 35.89
N GLY A 273 40.77 6.22 36.92
CA GLY A 273 41.58 7.18 37.66
C GLY A 273 40.79 8.38 38.17
N TRP A 274 41.47 9.19 38.96
CA TRP A 274 41.01 10.48 39.45
C TRP A 274 41.49 11.58 38.50
N TYR A 275 40.59 12.44 38.06
CA TYR A 275 40.90 13.52 37.11
C TYR A 275 40.54 14.87 37.71
N ASP A 276 41.41 15.86 37.57
CA ASP A 276 41.13 17.21 38.05
C ASP A 276 40.04 17.93 37.20
N THR A 277 39.80 19.19 37.52
CA THR A 277 38.81 20.00 36.80
C THR A 277 39.18 20.32 35.34
N ASP A 278 40.47 20.22 35.00
CA ASP A 278 41.02 20.39 33.65
C ASP A 278 41.18 19.06 32.89
N ASP A 279 40.63 17.97 33.45
CA ASP A 279 40.61 16.64 32.88
C ASP A 279 41.99 15.96 32.81
N VAL A 280 42.92 16.37 33.68
CA VAL A 280 44.25 15.78 33.83
C VAL A 280 44.20 14.66 34.85
N LEU A 281 44.81 13.52 34.49
CA LEU A 281 44.90 12.36 35.38
C LEU A 281 45.80 12.69 36.57
N LEU A 282 45.28 12.51 37.78
CA LEU A 282 46.09 12.40 38.99
C LEU A 282 46.88 11.11 38.89
N GLU A 283 48.20 11.22 38.73
CA GLU A 283 49.10 10.07 38.66
C GLU A 283 48.89 9.17 39.88
N ASN A 284 49.03 7.85 39.70
CA ASN A 284 48.73 6.82 40.71
C ASN A 284 49.62 6.98 41.97
N THR A 285 49.24 7.90 42.85
CA THR A 285 49.85 8.14 44.14
C THR A 285 48.84 7.83 45.24
N ASP A 286 49.29 7.18 46.31
CA ASP A 286 48.44 6.93 47.48
C ASP A 286 48.18 8.22 48.27
N GLU A 287 48.99 9.27 48.03
CA GLU A 287 48.92 10.57 48.71
C GLU A 287 49.19 11.72 47.74
N LEU A 288 48.56 12.88 47.97
CA LEU A 288 48.86 14.16 47.30
C LEU A 288 49.08 15.28 48.33
N LEU A 289 49.66 16.41 47.91
CA LEU A 289 49.80 17.59 48.78
C LEU A 289 48.64 18.57 48.58
N ALA A 290 48.03 19.03 49.67
CA ALA A 290 47.01 20.08 49.65
C ALA A 290 47.65 21.47 49.47
N LEU A 291 47.95 21.84 48.22
CA LEU A 291 48.58 23.11 47.87
C LEU A 291 47.59 24.19 47.42
N GLU A 292 46.47 23.79 46.83
CA GLU A 292 45.38 24.67 46.42
C GLU A 292 44.04 23.93 46.41
N ASP A 293 42.95 24.69 46.39
CA ASP A 293 41.60 24.11 46.38
C ASP A 293 41.37 23.38 45.05
N GLU A 294 41.25 22.06 45.08
CA GLU A 294 41.14 21.23 43.88
C GLU A 294 40.03 20.19 44.03
N THR A 295 39.42 19.80 42.91
CA THR A 295 38.41 18.75 42.87
C THR A 295 38.79 17.67 41.88
N TYR A 296 38.93 16.45 42.37
CA TYR A 296 39.18 15.28 41.55
C TYR A 296 37.90 14.47 41.36
N LYS A 297 37.60 14.12 40.11
CA LYS A 297 36.46 13.31 39.70
C LYS A 297 36.91 11.95 39.21
N ALA A 298 36.23 10.90 39.65
CA ALA A 298 36.46 9.57 39.15
C ALA A 298 35.97 9.46 37.69
N LYS A 299 36.77 8.81 36.84
CA LYS A 299 36.33 8.35 35.52
C LYS A 299 36.27 6.84 35.45
N TYR A 300 35.33 6.35 34.64
CA TYR A 300 35.05 4.94 34.44
C TYR A 300 35.04 4.57 32.95
N SER A 301 35.47 3.35 32.65
CA SER A 301 35.22 2.69 31.38
C SER A 301 33.89 1.94 31.46
N CYS A 302 32.92 2.43 30.67
CA CYS A 302 31.54 1.96 30.58
C CYS A 302 31.28 1.32 29.21
N THR A 303 30.12 0.69 29.06
CA THR A 303 29.67 0.10 27.80
C THR A 303 28.22 0.45 27.50
N ALA A 304 27.93 0.70 26.22
CA ALA A 304 26.59 0.85 25.69
C ALA A 304 26.25 -0.38 24.85
N THR A 305 25.24 -1.13 25.27
CA THR A 305 24.79 -2.35 24.59
C THR A 305 23.55 -2.07 23.74
N PHE A 306 23.66 -2.21 22.43
CA PHE A 306 22.56 -1.98 21.49
C PHE A 306 21.81 -3.29 21.24
N VAL A 307 20.49 -3.29 21.46
CA VAL A 307 19.65 -4.51 21.44
C VAL A 307 18.45 -4.31 20.51
N ALA A 308 18.25 -5.24 19.57
CA ALA A 308 17.10 -5.26 18.68
C ALA A 308 16.43 -6.63 18.72
N ASP A 309 15.11 -6.67 18.92
CA ASP A 309 14.32 -7.91 19.02
C ASP A 309 14.92 -8.93 20.03
N ASP A 310 15.33 -8.44 21.20
CA ASP A 310 15.97 -9.20 22.30
C ASP A 310 17.36 -9.80 21.96
N GLU A 311 17.94 -9.47 20.80
CA GLU A 311 19.31 -9.85 20.42
C GLU A 311 20.27 -8.67 20.51
N VAL A 312 21.47 -8.92 21.05
CA VAL A 312 22.55 -7.93 21.09
C VAL A 312 23.11 -7.73 19.68
N VAL A 313 23.02 -6.49 19.19
CA VAL A 313 23.58 -6.07 17.89
C VAL A 313 25.06 -5.75 18.05
N GLU A 314 25.39 -4.89 19.01
CA GLU A 314 26.77 -4.46 19.28
C GLU A 314 26.91 -3.91 20.70
N THR A 315 28.15 -3.90 21.21
CA THR A 315 28.51 -3.28 22.48
C THR A 315 29.67 -2.33 22.26
N ILE A 316 29.46 -1.04 22.55
CA ILE A 316 30.44 0.02 22.33
C ILE A 316 30.99 0.48 23.68
N PRO A 317 32.31 0.44 23.91
CA PRO A 317 32.91 1.03 25.12
C PRO A 317 32.94 2.56 25.02
N PHE A 318 32.77 3.24 26.16
CA PHE A 318 32.90 4.69 26.27
C PHE A 318 33.47 5.08 27.64
N THR A 319 33.94 6.32 27.78
CA THR A 319 34.42 6.85 29.05
C THR A 319 33.36 7.73 29.69
N SER A 320 33.15 7.59 31.00
CA SER A 320 32.21 8.46 31.73
C SER A 320 32.58 9.94 31.54
N GLY A 321 31.60 10.74 31.10
CA GLY A 321 31.82 12.14 30.69
C GLY A 321 31.77 12.36 29.18
N ASP A 322 31.86 11.29 28.38
CA ASP A 322 31.61 11.36 26.94
C ASP A 322 30.19 11.86 26.68
N THR A 323 30.05 12.72 25.67
CA THR A 323 28.75 13.31 25.33
C THR A 323 28.06 12.58 24.18
N GLN A 324 28.78 11.78 23.40
CA GLN A 324 28.31 11.03 22.25
C GLN A 324 29.13 9.74 22.07
N LEU A 325 28.53 8.73 21.45
CA LEU A 325 29.23 7.52 21.04
C LEU A 325 29.70 7.67 19.60
N GLU A 326 30.91 7.20 19.31
CA GLU A 326 31.39 7.02 17.95
C GLU A 326 30.97 5.66 17.40
N ASN A 327 30.67 5.60 16.10
CA ASN A 327 30.35 4.35 15.37
C ASN A 327 29.14 3.57 15.91
N VAL A 328 28.06 4.28 16.30
CA VAL A 328 26.76 3.67 16.63
C VAL A 328 26.30 2.78 15.45
N PRO A 329 25.92 1.51 15.69
CA PRO A 329 25.48 0.61 14.62
C PRO A 329 24.18 1.09 13.95
N ASP A 330 23.99 0.71 12.69
CA ASP A 330 22.70 0.85 12.04
C ASP A 330 21.65 -0.05 12.73
N VAL A 331 20.43 0.44 12.89
CA VAL A 331 19.32 -0.35 13.44
C VAL A 331 19.03 -1.52 12.49
N PRO A 332 18.99 -2.77 12.96
CA PRO A 332 18.69 -3.91 12.10
C PRO A 332 17.35 -3.73 11.36
N PRO A 333 17.30 -4.00 10.05
CA PRO A 333 16.08 -3.82 9.28
C PRO A 333 15.03 -4.85 9.68
N LYS A 334 13.78 -4.39 9.85
CA LYS A 334 12.63 -5.24 10.16
C LYS A 334 11.52 -5.00 9.12
N THR A 335 11.22 -6.03 8.33
CA THR A 335 10.27 -5.92 7.21
C THR A 335 8.91 -5.38 7.66
N GLY A 336 8.47 -4.27 7.06
CA GLY A 336 7.21 -3.59 7.41
C GLY A 336 7.32 -2.57 8.55
N TYR A 337 8.51 -2.32 9.08
CA TYR A 337 8.77 -1.36 10.16
C TYR A 337 9.94 -0.43 9.83
N GLU A 338 9.88 0.79 10.35
CA GLU A 338 10.98 1.74 10.42
C GLU A 338 11.58 1.69 11.83
N GLY A 339 12.90 1.48 11.92
CA GLY A 339 13.62 1.31 13.18
C GLY A 339 14.41 2.57 13.57
N LYS A 340 14.38 2.91 14.85
CA LYS A 340 15.23 3.95 15.47
C LYS A 340 15.75 3.43 16.80
N TRP A 341 17.00 3.70 17.16
CA TRP A 341 17.45 3.53 18.54
C TRP A 341 16.67 4.47 19.47
N GLU A 342 16.32 3.98 20.66
CA GLU A 342 15.75 4.87 21.68
C GLU A 342 16.76 5.95 22.09
N ASP A 343 16.24 7.06 22.61
CA ASP A 343 17.11 8.13 23.08
C ASP A 343 17.84 7.65 24.34
N TYR A 344 19.15 7.89 24.39
CA TYR A 344 20.01 7.46 25.49
C TYR A 344 20.90 8.60 25.99
N THR A 345 21.38 8.48 27.22
CA THR A 345 22.31 9.40 27.87
C THR A 345 23.52 8.65 28.39
N LEU A 346 24.71 9.17 28.13
CA LEU A 346 25.95 8.60 28.65
C LEU A 346 26.20 9.13 30.08
N GLY A 347 26.64 8.23 30.96
CA GLY A 347 26.91 8.51 32.36
C GLY A 347 28.08 7.68 32.88
N SER A 348 28.09 7.36 34.17
CA SER A 348 29.13 6.54 34.82
C SER A 348 28.73 5.07 34.99
N GLU A 349 27.69 4.62 34.29
CA GLU A 349 27.18 3.25 34.33
C GLU A 349 27.09 2.65 32.92
N ASN A 350 27.00 1.32 32.84
CA ASN A 350 26.66 0.63 31.61
C ASN A 350 25.21 0.92 31.23
N ILE A 351 24.94 1.10 29.93
CA ILE A 351 23.59 1.34 29.41
C ILE A 351 23.19 0.27 28.40
N THR A 352 21.88 0.07 28.27
CA THR A 352 21.29 -0.72 27.18
C THR A 352 20.40 0.21 26.35
N VAL A 353 20.58 0.20 25.04
CA VAL A 353 19.83 1.01 24.08
C VAL A 353 19.01 0.09 23.19
N ASN A 354 17.70 0.15 23.32
CA ASN A 354 16.78 -0.74 22.59
C ASN A 354 16.34 -0.13 21.27
N ALA A 355 16.20 -0.98 20.24
CA ALA A 355 15.60 -0.59 18.97
C ALA A 355 14.08 -0.42 19.13
N GLN A 356 13.57 0.70 18.65
CA GLN A 356 12.15 0.98 18.57
C GLN A 356 11.69 0.84 17.11
N TYR A 357 10.70 -0.03 16.88
CA TYR A 357 10.14 -0.30 15.55
C TYR A 357 8.74 0.29 15.41
N THR A 358 8.57 1.20 14.46
CA THR A 358 7.28 1.80 14.10
C THR A 358 6.79 1.19 12.79
N ALA A 359 5.55 0.69 12.76
CA ALA A 359 5.00 0.07 11.55
C ALA A 359 4.87 1.10 10.41
N ILE A 360 5.36 0.75 9.22
CA ILE A 360 5.28 1.61 8.03
C ILE A 360 3.82 1.63 7.52
N GLU A 361 3.34 2.83 7.18
CA GLU A 361 2.03 3.02 6.56
C GLU A 361 2.12 2.86 5.03
N TYR A 362 1.32 1.93 4.51
CA TYR A 362 1.08 1.69 3.09
C TYR A 362 -0.35 2.11 2.71
N LYS A 363 -0.62 2.23 1.42
CA LYS A 363 -1.93 2.64 0.90
C LYS A 363 -2.47 1.64 -0.11
N ALA A 364 -3.73 1.24 0.10
CA ALA A 364 -4.53 0.52 -0.87
C ALA A 364 -5.36 1.53 -1.67
N LYS A 365 -5.03 1.70 -2.94
CA LYS A 365 -5.67 2.64 -3.85
C LYS A 365 -6.72 1.92 -4.69
N PHE A 366 -7.99 2.25 -4.50
CA PHE A 366 -9.09 1.67 -5.26
C PHE A 366 -9.41 2.53 -6.48
N THR A 367 -9.39 1.95 -7.68
CA THR A 367 -9.54 2.67 -8.95
C THR A 367 -10.63 2.07 -9.84
N ALA A 368 -11.53 2.92 -10.35
CA ALA A 368 -12.57 2.51 -11.29
C ALA A 368 -12.50 3.36 -12.55
N ASP A 369 -12.47 2.73 -13.73
CA ASP A 369 -12.35 3.41 -15.04
C ASP A 369 -11.21 4.46 -15.06
N GLY A 370 -10.06 4.13 -14.47
CA GLY A 370 -8.87 5.00 -14.40
C GLY A 370 -8.95 6.13 -13.37
N THR A 371 -10.05 6.26 -12.62
CA THR A 371 -10.24 7.29 -11.59
C THR A 371 -10.06 6.70 -10.19
N THR A 372 -9.37 7.41 -9.30
CA THR A 372 -9.24 7.03 -7.88
C THR A 372 -10.58 7.20 -7.17
N VAL A 373 -11.09 6.12 -6.57
CA VAL A 373 -12.31 6.11 -5.76
C VAL A 373 -11.99 6.36 -4.29
N ALA A 374 -10.96 5.69 -3.77
CA ALA A 374 -10.49 5.87 -2.39
C ALA A 374 -9.02 5.45 -2.26
N GLU A 375 -8.35 6.00 -1.24
CA GLU A 375 -7.06 5.50 -0.75
C GLU A 375 -7.23 5.16 0.72
N ILE A 376 -6.98 3.91 1.09
CA ILE A 376 -7.13 3.42 2.45
C ILE A 376 -5.74 3.09 3.02
N PRO A 377 -5.31 3.76 4.10
CA PRO A 377 -4.05 3.44 4.74
C PRO A 377 -4.14 2.10 5.47
N PHE A 378 -3.04 1.36 5.48
CA PHE A 378 -2.88 0.11 6.23
C PHE A 378 -1.42 -0.07 6.62
N THR A 379 -1.16 -0.89 7.63
CA THR A 379 0.19 -1.28 8.06
C THR A 379 0.33 -2.80 8.01
N VAL A 380 1.54 -3.33 8.21
CA VAL A 380 1.77 -4.78 8.32
C VAL A 380 0.95 -5.45 9.45
N ASN A 381 0.51 -4.67 10.45
CA ASN A 381 -0.37 -5.13 11.53
C ASN A 381 -1.87 -5.13 11.13
N THR A 382 -2.23 -4.61 9.96
CA THR A 382 -3.61 -4.52 9.49
C THR A 382 -4.03 -5.83 8.83
N GLN A 383 -4.97 -6.55 9.45
CA GLN A 383 -5.44 -7.84 8.93
C GLN A 383 -6.37 -7.70 7.72
N SER A 384 -7.21 -6.66 7.70
CA SER A 384 -8.17 -6.41 6.62
C SER A 384 -8.57 -4.94 6.57
N ILE A 385 -8.94 -4.48 5.39
CA ILE A 385 -9.54 -3.15 5.17
C ILE A 385 -10.96 -3.31 4.60
N THR A 386 -11.82 -2.33 4.86
CA THR A 386 -13.15 -2.27 4.26
C THR A 386 -13.04 -1.55 2.91
N ALA A 387 -13.17 -2.29 1.81
CA ALA A 387 -13.18 -1.70 0.47
C ALA A 387 -14.36 -0.72 0.30
N PRO A 388 -14.19 0.37 -0.48
CA PRO A 388 -15.29 1.29 -0.78
C PRO A 388 -16.35 0.62 -1.67
N ALA A 389 -17.52 1.26 -1.80
CA ALA A 389 -18.50 0.83 -2.79
C ALA A 389 -17.94 0.96 -4.21
N VAL A 390 -18.13 -0.07 -5.05
CA VAL A 390 -17.75 0.01 -6.47
C VAL A 390 -18.65 1.03 -7.16
N PRO A 391 -18.09 2.03 -7.88
CA PRO A 391 -18.91 2.97 -8.63
C PRO A 391 -19.87 2.27 -9.60
N ALA A 392 -21.10 2.76 -9.69
CA ALA A 392 -22.07 2.19 -10.61
C ALA A 392 -21.73 2.57 -12.06
N LYS A 393 -21.83 1.60 -12.97
CA LYS A 393 -21.65 1.79 -14.41
C LYS A 393 -22.85 1.21 -15.15
N ALA A 394 -23.60 2.06 -15.85
CA ALA A 394 -24.84 1.66 -16.51
C ALA A 394 -24.61 0.51 -17.49
N GLY A 395 -25.39 -0.57 -17.37
CA GLY A 395 -25.23 -1.77 -18.20
C GLY A 395 -24.19 -2.77 -17.69
N TYR A 396 -23.55 -2.53 -16.54
CA TYR A 396 -22.52 -3.39 -15.96
C TYR A 396 -22.74 -3.66 -14.47
N GLU A 397 -22.34 -4.85 -14.03
CA GLU A 397 -22.16 -5.21 -12.63
C GLU A 397 -20.69 -5.08 -12.26
N GLY A 398 -20.38 -4.38 -11.18
CA GLY A 398 -19.01 -4.04 -10.78
C GLY A 398 -18.55 -4.80 -9.54
N SER A 399 -17.32 -5.29 -9.56
CA SER A 399 -16.64 -5.88 -8.39
C SER A 399 -15.19 -5.42 -8.33
N TRP A 400 -14.62 -5.23 -7.14
CA TRP A 400 -13.17 -5.06 -6.99
C TRP A 400 -12.46 -6.35 -7.35
N GLU A 401 -11.31 -6.27 -8.02
CA GLU A 401 -10.44 -7.43 -8.17
C GLU A 401 -9.93 -7.91 -6.81
N SER A 402 -9.51 -9.19 -6.74
CA SER A 402 -8.95 -9.75 -5.52
C SER A 402 -7.62 -9.07 -5.17
N TYR A 403 -7.41 -8.77 -3.89
CA TYR A 403 -6.18 -8.14 -3.41
C TYR A 403 -5.73 -8.72 -2.06
N THR A 404 -4.46 -8.53 -1.75
CA THR A 404 -3.83 -8.92 -0.47
C THR A 404 -3.06 -7.75 0.10
N LEU A 405 -3.12 -7.56 1.42
CA LEU A 405 -2.31 -6.54 2.11
C LEU A 405 -0.92 -7.11 2.38
N GLY A 406 0.12 -6.33 2.08
CA GLY A 406 1.53 -6.72 2.23
C GLY A 406 2.39 -5.57 2.77
N THR A 407 3.64 -5.50 2.34
CA THR A 407 4.58 -4.44 2.75
C THR A 407 4.86 -3.45 1.62
N GLU A 408 3.83 -3.16 0.82
CA GLU A 408 3.90 -2.22 -0.29
C GLU A 408 2.53 -1.58 -0.57
N ASN A 409 2.54 -0.45 -1.28
CA ASN A 409 1.33 0.17 -1.77
C ASN A 409 0.70 -0.70 -2.86
N ILE A 410 -0.61 -0.88 -2.82
CA ILE A 410 -1.35 -1.66 -3.82
C ILE A 410 -2.36 -0.79 -4.56
N THR A 411 -2.65 -1.15 -5.81
CA THR A 411 -3.77 -0.58 -6.56
C THR A 411 -4.76 -1.70 -6.86
N VAL A 412 -6.03 -1.48 -6.54
CA VAL A 412 -7.12 -2.44 -6.71
C VAL A 412 -8.11 -1.87 -7.72
N ASN A 413 -8.23 -2.52 -8.87
CA ASN A 413 -9.06 -2.06 -9.97
C ASN A 413 -10.48 -2.64 -9.91
N ALA A 414 -11.47 -1.82 -10.27
CA ALA A 414 -12.84 -2.29 -10.48
C ALA A 414 -12.91 -3.08 -11.79
N GLN A 415 -13.51 -4.25 -11.72
CA GLN A 415 -13.87 -5.10 -12.85
C GLN A 415 -15.36 -4.95 -13.13
N TYR A 416 -15.71 -4.70 -14.40
CA TYR A 416 -17.09 -4.51 -14.83
C TYR A 416 -17.51 -5.63 -15.79
N THR A 417 -18.53 -6.38 -15.40
CA THR A 417 -19.13 -7.44 -16.22
C THR A 417 -20.44 -6.92 -16.82
N ALA A 418 -20.62 -7.03 -18.13
CA ALA A 418 -21.83 -6.52 -18.78
C ALA A 418 -23.07 -7.32 -18.33
N ILE A 419 -24.13 -6.61 -17.95
CA ILE A 419 -25.41 -7.22 -17.55
C ILE A 419 -26.12 -7.75 -18.80
N GLU A 420 -26.66 -8.96 -18.70
CA GLU A 420 -27.48 -9.57 -19.75
C GLU A 420 -28.94 -9.13 -19.62
N TYR A 421 -29.48 -8.57 -20.70
CA TYR A 421 -30.88 -8.20 -20.89
C TYR A 421 -31.51 -9.10 -21.96
N LYS A 422 -32.83 -9.11 -22.05
CA LYS A 422 -33.59 -9.92 -23.01
C LYS A 422 -34.51 -9.07 -23.87
N ALA A 423 -34.42 -9.27 -25.17
CA ALA A 423 -35.40 -8.77 -26.13
C ALA A 423 -36.44 -9.86 -26.39
N LYS A 424 -37.67 -9.62 -25.93
CA LYS A 424 -38.79 -10.55 -26.02
C LYS A 424 -39.67 -10.19 -27.22
N PHE A 425 -39.71 -11.05 -28.23
CA PHE A 425 -40.53 -10.86 -29.43
C PHE A 425 -41.89 -11.53 -29.24
N THR A 426 -42.99 -10.80 -29.41
CA THR A 426 -44.35 -11.33 -29.21
C THR A 426 -45.29 -11.02 -30.38
N ALA A 427 -46.08 -12.01 -30.79
CA ALA A 427 -47.09 -11.87 -31.84
C ALA A 427 -48.45 -12.33 -31.29
N ASP A 428 -49.48 -11.50 -31.43
CA ASP A 428 -50.83 -11.75 -30.89
C ASP A 428 -50.81 -12.18 -29.40
N GLY A 429 -49.92 -11.59 -28.59
CA GLY A 429 -49.76 -11.87 -27.16
C GLY A 429 -48.96 -13.14 -26.82
N VAL A 430 -48.51 -13.91 -27.82
CA VAL A 430 -47.70 -15.13 -27.63
C VAL A 430 -46.21 -14.81 -27.81
N THR A 431 -45.36 -15.36 -26.96
CA THR A 431 -43.90 -15.20 -27.08
C THR A 431 -43.35 -16.06 -28.22
N VAL A 432 -42.69 -15.42 -29.17
CA VAL A 432 -42.08 -16.05 -30.35
C VAL A 432 -40.62 -16.42 -30.06
N ALA A 433 -39.86 -15.50 -29.46
CA ALA A 433 -38.48 -15.72 -29.06
C ALA A 433 -38.07 -14.76 -27.94
N GLU A 434 -37.06 -15.15 -27.16
CA GLU A 434 -36.33 -14.27 -26.25
C GLU A 434 -34.85 -14.32 -26.65
N ILE A 435 -34.28 -13.16 -26.98
CA ILE A 435 -32.89 -13.05 -27.42
C ILE A 435 -32.10 -12.30 -26.36
N PRO A 436 -31.06 -12.91 -25.75
CA PRO A 436 -30.20 -12.22 -24.81
C PRO A 436 -29.32 -11.21 -25.55
N PHE A 437 -29.07 -10.07 -24.91
CA PHE A 437 -28.15 -9.05 -25.38
C PHE A 437 -27.51 -8.34 -24.18
N THR A 438 -26.39 -7.67 -24.41
CA THR A 438 -25.74 -6.81 -23.41
C THR A 438 -25.63 -5.40 -23.94
N VAL A 439 -25.19 -4.44 -23.13
CA VAL A 439 -24.89 -3.08 -23.59
C VAL A 439 -23.80 -3.04 -24.69
N ASN A 440 -23.00 -4.11 -24.82
CA ASN A 440 -21.99 -4.26 -25.87
C ASN A 440 -22.56 -4.88 -27.17
N THR A 441 -23.81 -5.35 -27.16
CA THR A 441 -24.47 -5.92 -28.33
C THR A 441 -24.98 -4.80 -29.23
N GLN A 442 -24.37 -4.62 -30.40
CA GLN A 442 -24.77 -3.56 -31.35
C GLN A 442 -26.11 -3.84 -32.04
N SER A 443 -26.40 -5.10 -32.35
CA SER A 443 -27.66 -5.52 -32.97
C SER A 443 -27.97 -6.97 -32.67
N ILE A 444 -29.25 -7.34 -32.77
CA ILE A 444 -29.75 -8.71 -32.68
C ILE A 444 -30.50 -9.06 -33.97
N THR A 445 -30.49 -10.34 -34.34
CA THR A 445 -31.30 -10.83 -35.47
C THR A 445 -32.70 -11.17 -34.96
N ALA A 446 -33.70 -10.37 -35.35
CA ALA A 446 -35.08 -10.66 -35.01
C ALA A 446 -35.55 -11.99 -35.63
N PRO A 447 -36.42 -12.77 -34.96
CA PRO A 447 -36.98 -14.00 -35.53
C PRO A 447 -37.90 -13.68 -36.72
N ALA A 448 -38.26 -14.69 -37.51
CA ALA A 448 -39.29 -14.56 -38.52
C ALA A 448 -40.63 -14.16 -37.85
N VAL A 449 -41.31 -13.16 -38.43
CA VAL A 449 -42.64 -12.76 -37.97
C VAL A 449 -43.61 -13.92 -38.24
N PRO A 450 -44.36 -14.42 -37.24
CA PRO A 450 -45.34 -15.48 -37.47
C PRO A 450 -46.35 -15.07 -38.55
N ALA A 451 -46.59 -15.96 -39.51
CA ALA A 451 -47.56 -15.70 -40.56
C ALA A 451 -48.98 -15.66 -40.00
N LYS A 452 -49.75 -14.66 -40.42
CA LYS A 452 -51.17 -14.49 -40.06
C LYS A 452 -51.98 -14.37 -41.35
N ALA A 453 -52.87 -15.33 -41.60
CA ALA A 453 -53.61 -15.40 -42.85
C ALA A 453 -54.40 -14.10 -43.11
N GLY A 454 -54.22 -13.49 -44.29
CA GLY A 454 -54.86 -12.23 -44.62
C GLY A 454 -54.12 -10.96 -44.17
N TYR A 455 -52.97 -11.09 -43.50
CA TYR A 455 -52.17 -9.97 -43.01
C TYR A 455 -50.69 -10.10 -43.41
N GLU A 456 -50.05 -8.96 -43.64
CA GLU A 456 -48.61 -8.81 -43.74
C GLU A 456 -48.08 -8.37 -42.36
N GLY A 457 -47.09 -9.10 -41.84
CA GLY A 457 -46.55 -8.89 -40.50
C GLY A 457 -45.17 -8.23 -40.52
N LYS A 458 -44.94 -7.27 -39.61
CA LYS A 458 -43.64 -6.65 -39.38
C LYS A 458 -43.43 -6.44 -37.87
N TRP A 459 -42.21 -6.63 -37.37
CA TRP A 459 -41.86 -6.21 -36.00
C TRP A 459 -41.90 -4.69 -35.88
N GLU A 460 -42.42 -4.17 -34.77
CA GLU A 460 -42.27 -2.75 -34.47
C GLU A 460 -40.79 -2.35 -34.30
N SER A 461 -40.50 -1.06 -34.41
CA SER A 461 -39.14 -0.54 -34.21
C SER A 461 -38.71 -0.68 -32.76
N TYR A 462 -37.46 -1.10 -32.52
CA TYR A 462 -36.90 -1.25 -31.18
C TYR A 462 -35.45 -0.76 -31.10
N THR A 463 -34.99 -0.46 -29.89
CA THR A 463 -33.60 -0.07 -29.58
C THR A 463 -33.08 -0.92 -28.43
N LEU A 464 -31.82 -1.34 -28.51
CA LEU A 464 -31.15 -2.06 -27.42
C LEU A 464 -30.59 -1.04 -26.42
N GLY A 465 -30.82 -1.27 -25.14
CA GLY A 465 -30.42 -0.37 -24.05
C GLY A 465 -29.94 -1.13 -22.80
N THR A 466 -30.22 -0.58 -21.63
CA THR A 466 -29.85 -1.19 -20.33
C THR A 466 -31.07 -1.77 -19.60
N GLU A 467 -32.03 -2.33 -20.35
CA GLU A 467 -33.24 -2.94 -19.81
C GLU A 467 -33.78 -4.02 -20.74
N ASN A 468 -34.62 -4.89 -20.18
CA ASN A 468 -35.36 -5.86 -20.99
C ASN A 468 -36.41 -5.13 -21.84
N ILE A 469 -36.53 -5.53 -23.10
CA ILE A 469 -37.50 -4.94 -24.03
C ILE A 469 -38.49 -5.99 -24.51
N THR A 470 -39.70 -5.56 -24.85
CA THR A 470 -40.69 -6.37 -25.55
C THR A 470 -40.98 -5.74 -26.91
N VAL A 471 -40.90 -6.53 -27.97
CA VAL A 471 -41.10 -6.10 -29.36
C VAL A 471 -42.32 -6.83 -29.91
N ASN A 472 -43.34 -6.09 -30.32
CA ASN A 472 -44.61 -6.63 -30.78
C ASN A 472 -44.69 -6.72 -32.31
N ALA A 473 -45.31 -7.79 -32.80
CA ALA A 473 -45.64 -7.91 -34.22
C ALA A 473 -46.82 -7.01 -34.58
N GLN A 474 -46.66 -6.22 -35.63
CA GLN A 474 -47.70 -5.39 -36.22
C GLN A 474 -48.21 -6.06 -37.49
N TYR A 475 -49.53 -6.24 -37.60
CA TYR A 475 -50.18 -6.91 -38.72
C TYR A 475 -51.04 -5.92 -39.51
N THR A 476 -50.71 -5.76 -40.79
CA THR A 476 -51.45 -4.92 -41.74
C THR A 476 -52.27 -5.83 -42.66
N ALA A 477 -53.57 -5.59 -42.79
CA ALA A 477 -54.42 -6.43 -43.63
C ALA A 477 -54.00 -6.32 -45.10
N ILE A 478 -53.85 -7.46 -45.78
CA ILE A 478 -53.48 -7.52 -47.20
C ILE A 478 -54.70 -7.13 -48.03
N GLU A 479 -54.50 -6.26 -49.01
CA GLU A 479 -55.51 -5.91 -50.00
C GLU A 479 -55.60 -6.98 -51.10
N TYR A 480 -56.79 -7.54 -51.26
CA TYR A 480 -57.18 -8.44 -52.33
C TYR A 480 -58.14 -7.73 -53.28
N LYS A 481 -58.39 -8.32 -54.45
CA LYS A 481 -59.34 -7.78 -55.43
C LYS A 481 -60.43 -8.79 -55.75
N ALA A 482 -61.67 -8.30 -55.79
CA ALA A 482 -62.81 -9.02 -56.34
C ALA A 482 -62.97 -8.61 -57.80
N LYS A 483 -62.71 -9.55 -58.70
CA LYS A 483 -62.72 -9.33 -60.13
C LYS A 483 -64.04 -9.77 -60.73
N PHE A 484 -64.81 -8.83 -61.25
CA PHE A 484 -66.10 -9.10 -61.90
C PHE A 484 -65.90 -9.26 -63.40
N VAL A 485 -66.28 -10.41 -63.96
CA VAL A 485 -65.99 -10.78 -65.36
C VAL A 485 -67.26 -11.14 -66.11
N SER A 486 -67.46 -10.52 -67.27
CA SER A 486 -68.56 -10.84 -68.19
C SER A 486 -67.99 -11.18 -69.56
N ASP A 487 -68.37 -12.33 -70.13
CA ASP A 487 -67.91 -12.80 -71.45
C ASP A 487 -66.38 -12.74 -71.63
N GLY A 488 -65.63 -13.05 -70.57
CA GLY A 488 -64.16 -13.04 -70.56
C GLY A 488 -63.52 -11.66 -70.38
N VAL A 489 -64.30 -10.57 -70.32
CA VAL A 489 -63.81 -9.20 -70.13
C VAL A 489 -64.01 -8.76 -68.67
N THR A 490 -63.00 -8.09 -68.11
CA THR A 490 -63.06 -7.55 -66.74
C THR A 490 -63.94 -6.30 -66.72
N VAL A 491 -65.01 -6.35 -65.95
CA VAL A 491 -65.99 -5.26 -65.79
C VAL A 491 -65.53 -4.30 -64.69
N ALA A 492 -65.09 -4.84 -63.55
CA ALA A 492 -64.52 -4.07 -62.45
C ALA A 492 -63.59 -4.92 -61.59
N GLU A 493 -62.68 -4.25 -60.88
CA GLU A 493 -61.91 -4.81 -59.78
C GLU A 493 -62.17 -3.98 -58.54
N ILE A 494 -62.67 -4.62 -57.48
CA ILE A 494 -62.98 -3.93 -56.22
C ILE A 494 -61.97 -4.38 -55.16
N PRO A 495 -61.17 -3.46 -54.58
CA PRO A 495 -60.27 -3.82 -53.49
C PRO A 495 -61.06 -4.15 -52.22
N TYR A 496 -60.60 -5.16 -51.50
CA TYR A 496 -61.11 -5.53 -50.19
C TYR A 496 -60.00 -6.13 -49.33
N THR A 497 -60.19 -6.17 -48.02
CA THR A 497 -59.28 -6.85 -47.09
C THR A 497 -60.03 -7.94 -46.34
N VAL A 498 -59.33 -8.75 -45.55
CA VAL A 498 -59.99 -9.71 -44.64
C VAL A 498 -60.91 -9.06 -43.60
N ASN A 499 -60.75 -7.75 -43.35
CA ASN A 499 -61.64 -6.99 -42.46
C ASN A 499 -62.89 -6.45 -43.19
N THR A 500 -62.96 -6.57 -44.52
CA THR A 500 -64.10 -6.10 -45.33
C THR A 500 -65.23 -7.11 -45.26
N GLN A 501 -66.37 -6.72 -44.68
CA GLN A 501 -67.52 -7.62 -44.52
C GLN A 501 -68.32 -7.82 -45.82
N SER A 502 -68.43 -6.79 -46.65
CA SER A 502 -69.17 -6.84 -47.93
C SER A 502 -68.63 -5.80 -48.92
N ILE A 503 -68.83 -6.05 -50.21
CA ILE A 503 -68.55 -5.11 -51.31
C ILE A 503 -69.81 -4.88 -52.13
N THR A 504 -69.89 -3.73 -52.82
CA THR A 504 -70.99 -3.42 -53.74
C THR A 504 -70.60 -3.89 -55.14
N ALA A 505 -71.27 -4.91 -55.67
CA ALA A 505 -71.01 -5.39 -57.03
C ALA A 505 -71.36 -4.32 -58.09
N PRO A 506 -70.62 -4.24 -59.21
CA PRO A 506 -70.96 -3.36 -60.32
C PRO A 506 -72.25 -3.85 -61.02
N ALA A 507 -72.86 -3.00 -61.85
CA ALA A 507 -73.97 -3.42 -62.70
C ALA A 507 -73.52 -4.54 -63.65
N VAL A 508 -74.35 -5.58 -63.83
CA VAL A 508 -74.09 -6.64 -64.81
C VAL A 508 -74.23 -6.03 -66.22
N PRO A 509 -73.25 -6.19 -67.12
CA PRO A 509 -73.39 -5.71 -68.49
C PRO A 509 -74.64 -6.29 -69.17
N ALA A 510 -75.36 -5.46 -69.92
CA ALA A 510 -76.53 -5.91 -70.67
C ALA A 510 -76.11 -6.78 -71.87
N LYS A 511 -76.84 -7.88 -72.10
CA LYS A 511 -76.65 -8.78 -73.23
C LYS A 511 -77.99 -9.04 -73.91
N ALA A 512 -78.12 -8.67 -75.19
CA ALA A 512 -79.37 -8.75 -75.93
C ALA A 512 -79.93 -10.18 -75.97
N GLY A 513 -81.21 -10.36 -75.62
CA GLY A 513 -81.88 -11.66 -75.54
C GLY A 513 -81.65 -12.45 -74.24
N TYR A 514 -80.90 -11.90 -73.27
CA TYR A 514 -80.57 -12.56 -72.00
C TYR A 514 -80.82 -11.67 -70.78
N GLU A 515 -81.25 -12.27 -69.67
CA GLU A 515 -81.20 -11.65 -68.33
C GLU A 515 -79.84 -12.01 -67.67
N GLY A 516 -79.11 -11.02 -67.15
CA GLY A 516 -77.78 -11.20 -66.55
C GLY A 516 -77.80 -11.07 -65.02
N LYS A 517 -77.19 -12.03 -64.32
CA LYS A 517 -76.95 -11.98 -62.85
C LYS A 517 -75.51 -12.37 -62.54
N TRP A 518 -74.87 -11.69 -61.58
CA TRP A 518 -73.60 -12.18 -61.03
C TRP A 518 -73.84 -13.51 -60.32
N GLU A 519 -72.90 -14.44 -60.42
CA GLU A 519 -72.94 -15.64 -59.58
C GLU A 519 -72.75 -15.31 -58.10
N ASP A 520 -73.25 -16.19 -57.23
CA ASP A 520 -73.05 -16.06 -55.79
C ASP A 520 -71.56 -16.10 -55.44
N TYR A 521 -71.12 -15.20 -54.58
CA TYR A 521 -69.72 -15.09 -54.19
C TYR A 521 -69.54 -14.86 -52.69
N THR A 522 -68.37 -15.24 -52.19
CA THR A 522 -67.92 -14.97 -50.82
C THR A 522 -66.50 -14.44 -50.90
N LEU A 523 -66.22 -13.32 -50.22
CA LEU A 523 -64.88 -12.75 -50.16
C LEU A 523 -63.92 -13.75 -49.51
N ALA A 524 -62.77 -13.98 -50.14
CA ALA A 524 -61.82 -15.00 -49.71
C ALA A 524 -60.37 -14.48 -49.78
N ILE A 525 -59.50 -15.04 -48.94
CA ILE A 525 -58.07 -14.75 -48.97
C ILE A 525 -57.51 -15.17 -50.34
N GLY A 526 -56.78 -14.26 -51.00
CA GLY A 526 -56.19 -14.50 -52.33
C GLY A 526 -56.97 -13.87 -53.49
N GLY A 527 -58.07 -13.18 -53.22
CA GLY A 527 -58.92 -12.58 -54.27
C GLY A 527 -59.95 -13.56 -54.81
N ILE A 528 -60.96 -13.02 -55.48
CA ILE A 528 -62.04 -13.82 -56.10
C ILE A 528 -62.31 -13.35 -57.52
N THR A 529 -62.82 -14.24 -58.35
CA THR A 529 -63.40 -13.89 -59.65
C THR A 529 -64.88 -14.25 -59.64
N VAL A 530 -65.74 -13.30 -59.98
CA VAL A 530 -67.19 -13.45 -60.01
C VAL A 530 -67.66 -13.30 -61.45
N ASN A 531 -68.27 -14.33 -62.00
CA ASN A 531 -68.69 -14.36 -63.40
C ASN A 531 -70.16 -13.99 -63.57
N ALA A 532 -70.46 -13.27 -64.66
CA ALA A 532 -71.84 -13.02 -65.07
C ALA A 532 -72.45 -14.29 -65.65
N LYS A 533 -73.65 -14.65 -65.18
CA LYS A 533 -74.50 -15.72 -65.71
C LYS A 533 -75.64 -15.10 -66.50
N TYR A 534 -75.86 -15.61 -67.71
CA TYR A 534 -76.89 -15.13 -68.63
C TYR A 534 -77.91 -16.24 -68.92
N THR A 535 -79.20 -15.93 -68.77
CA THR A 535 -80.32 -16.85 -69.08
C THR A 535 -81.14 -16.34 -70.26
N VAL A 536 -81.49 -17.22 -71.20
CA VAL A 536 -82.25 -16.91 -72.42
C VAL A 536 -83.70 -16.54 -72.08
N ILE A 537 -84.20 -15.48 -72.68
CA ILE A 537 -85.61 -15.05 -72.59
C ILE A 537 -86.47 -15.93 -73.52
N SER A 538 -87.55 -16.58 -73.05
CA SER A 538 -88.25 -17.59 -73.87
C SER A 538 -89.79 -17.57 -73.93
N ALA A 539 -90.27 -17.77 -75.18
CA ALA A 539 -91.58 -18.19 -75.68
C ALA A 539 -92.80 -17.24 -75.51
N LEU A 540 -93.14 -16.54 -76.61
CA LEU A 540 -94.47 -16.01 -76.88
C LEU A 540 -95.33 -17.06 -77.61
N SER A 541 -96.52 -17.36 -77.08
CA SER A 541 -97.48 -18.28 -77.68
C SER A 541 -98.85 -17.62 -77.87
N VAL A 542 -99.56 -18.00 -78.94
CA VAL A 542 -100.93 -17.54 -79.28
C VAL A 542 -101.83 -18.74 -79.59
N PRO A 543 -103.17 -18.61 -79.51
CA PRO A 543 -104.10 -19.68 -79.85
C PRO A 543 -103.89 -20.17 -81.30
N ALA A 544 -104.18 -21.45 -81.58
CA ALA A 544 -103.92 -22.05 -82.89
C ALA A 544 -104.58 -21.32 -84.07
N SER A 545 -103.83 -21.15 -85.17
CA SER A 545 -104.27 -20.53 -86.42
C SER A 545 -105.32 -21.38 -87.15
N GLY A 546 -106.39 -20.75 -87.66
CA GLY A 546 -107.45 -21.43 -88.41
C GLY A 546 -108.84 -21.50 -87.77
N GLN A 547 -109.10 -20.75 -86.69
CA GLN A 547 -110.47 -20.62 -86.16
C GLN A 547 -111.41 -20.08 -87.25
N THR A 548 -112.45 -20.84 -87.59
CA THR A 548 -113.49 -20.40 -88.53
C THR A 548 -114.67 -19.85 -87.75
N VAL A 549 -115.03 -18.60 -87.99
CA VAL A 549 -116.17 -17.94 -87.34
C VAL A 549 -117.21 -17.49 -88.35
N ASN A 550 -118.45 -17.36 -87.90
CA ASN A 550 -119.52 -16.87 -88.76
C ASN A 550 -119.34 -15.37 -89.05
N TYR A 551 -119.83 -14.95 -90.21
CA TYR A 551 -119.87 -13.54 -90.60
C TYR A 551 -120.45 -12.64 -89.50
N ARG A 552 -119.76 -11.53 -89.21
CA ARG A 552 -120.03 -10.55 -88.13
C ARG A 552 -119.88 -11.06 -86.69
N ASN A 553 -119.22 -12.20 -86.45
CA ASN A 553 -118.85 -12.57 -85.08
C ASN A 553 -117.56 -11.87 -84.62
N LYS A 554 -117.43 -11.79 -83.29
CA LYS A 554 -116.21 -11.35 -82.59
C LYS A 554 -115.50 -12.56 -81.99
N VAL A 555 -114.17 -12.50 -81.90
CA VAL A 555 -113.33 -13.55 -81.31
C VAL A 555 -112.52 -12.95 -80.18
N LYS A 556 -112.40 -13.68 -79.08
CA LYS A 556 -111.48 -13.36 -77.99
C LYS A 556 -110.27 -14.27 -78.07
N MET A 557 -109.07 -13.69 -78.03
CA MET A 557 -107.78 -14.39 -78.08
C MET A 557 -106.90 -13.91 -76.93
N THR A 558 -106.09 -14.79 -76.36
CA THR A 558 -105.14 -14.44 -75.29
C THR A 558 -103.78 -15.05 -75.64
N ALA A 559 -102.73 -14.23 -75.64
CA ALA A 559 -101.34 -14.65 -75.78
C ALA A 559 -100.76 -14.98 -74.41
N VAL A 560 -99.76 -15.86 -74.37
CA VAL A 560 -99.00 -16.19 -73.15
C VAL A 560 -97.51 -15.94 -73.43
N ALA A 561 -96.87 -15.15 -72.58
CA ALA A 561 -95.43 -14.90 -72.59
C ALA A 561 -94.84 -15.28 -71.22
N ASN A 562 -93.69 -15.96 -71.23
CA ASN A 562 -92.96 -16.34 -70.01
C ASN A 562 -91.61 -15.64 -69.96
N ASP A 563 -91.08 -15.44 -68.75
CA ASP A 563 -89.72 -14.94 -68.49
C ASP A 563 -89.38 -13.63 -69.25
N ILE A 564 -90.35 -12.72 -69.36
CA ILE A 564 -90.16 -11.42 -70.00
C ILE A 564 -89.45 -10.46 -69.04
N PRO A 565 -88.52 -9.61 -69.52
CA PRO A 565 -87.85 -8.62 -68.67
C PRO A 565 -88.84 -7.64 -68.02
N ASP A 566 -88.50 -7.14 -66.82
CA ASP A 566 -89.28 -6.10 -66.15
C ASP A 566 -89.49 -4.89 -67.06
N GLY A 567 -90.75 -4.46 -67.22
CA GLY A 567 -91.15 -3.34 -68.07
C GLY A 567 -91.57 -3.68 -69.50
N TYR A 568 -91.64 -4.97 -69.85
CA TYR A 568 -92.19 -5.48 -71.11
C TYR A 568 -93.56 -6.16 -70.93
N HIS A 569 -94.41 -6.12 -71.96
CA HIS A 569 -95.74 -6.77 -72.00
C HIS A 569 -96.15 -7.13 -73.44
N VAL A 570 -97.25 -7.89 -73.60
CA VAL A 570 -97.76 -8.29 -74.91
C VAL A 570 -98.72 -7.25 -75.48
N ALA A 571 -98.51 -6.88 -76.75
CA ALA A 571 -99.41 -6.08 -77.56
C ALA A 571 -99.84 -6.83 -78.83
N TRP A 572 -101.04 -6.55 -79.34
CA TRP A 572 -101.57 -7.14 -80.57
C TRP A 572 -101.67 -6.13 -81.70
N TYR A 573 -101.32 -6.58 -82.90
CA TYR A 573 -101.31 -5.80 -84.14
C TYR A 573 -102.13 -6.51 -85.23
N ASP A 574 -102.79 -5.74 -86.09
CA ASP A 574 -103.33 -6.19 -87.38
C ASP A 574 -102.66 -5.47 -88.55
N GLU A 575 -103.15 -5.64 -89.77
CA GLU A 575 -102.60 -4.99 -90.97
C GLU A 575 -102.62 -3.46 -90.93
N ASN A 576 -103.46 -2.85 -90.08
CA ASN A 576 -103.63 -1.41 -89.92
C ASN A 576 -102.88 -0.85 -88.70
N GLY A 577 -102.24 -1.71 -87.90
CA GLY A 577 -101.42 -1.33 -86.75
C GLY A 577 -101.88 -1.94 -85.44
N LYS A 578 -101.54 -1.29 -84.31
CA LYS A 578 -101.83 -1.80 -82.97
C LYS A 578 -103.33 -1.80 -82.68
N VAL A 579 -103.86 -2.94 -82.25
CA VAL A 579 -105.29 -3.14 -81.94
C VAL A 579 -105.56 -3.48 -80.48
N SER A 580 -104.55 -3.95 -79.73
CA SER A 580 -104.63 -4.13 -78.28
C SER A 580 -103.27 -3.91 -77.64
N ASP A 581 -103.27 -3.39 -76.42
CA ASP A 581 -102.07 -3.23 -75.58
C ASP A 581 -102.12 -4.15 -74.35
N SER A 582 -102.75 -5.31 -74.53
CA SER A 582 -102.97 -6.30 -73.50
C SER A 582 -102.72 -7.68 -74.09
N GLU A 583 -102.33 -8.64 -73.25
CA GLU A 583 -102.22 -10.06 -73.61
C GLU A 583 -103.49 -10.60 -74.26
N THR A 584 -104.65 -10.03 -73.93
CA THR A 584 -105.94 -10.39 -74.51
C THR A 584 -106.40 -9.41 -75.60
N LEU A 585 -106.87 -9.95 -76.71
CA LEU A 585 -107.51 -9.25 -77.82
C LEU A 585 -108.98 -9.68 -77.93
N LEU A 586 -109.90 -8.72 -78.05
CA LEU A 586 -111.29 -8.96 -78.48
C LEU A 586 -111.47 -8.27 -79.84
N THR A 587 -111.71 -9.05 -80.90
CA THR A 587 -111.83 -8.49 -82.25
C THR A 587 -113.13 -7.69 -82.44
N GLY A 588 -113.14 -6.80 -83.44
CA GLY A 588 -114.37 -6.25 -84.00
C GLY A 588 -115.21 -7.32 -84.72
N GLU A 589 -116.36 -6.92 -85.29
CA GLU A 589 -117.16 -7.80 -86.15
C GLU A 589 -116.38 -8.18 -87.40
N LEU A 590 -116.01 -9.46 -87.54
CA LEU A 590 -115.21 -9.92 -88.67
C LEU A 590 -116.11 -10.13 -89.90
N ARG A 591 -115.74 -9.46 -91.01
CA ARG A 591 -116.45 -9.54 -92.31
C ARG A 591 -115.67 -10.30 -93.38
N ALA A 592 -114.38 -10.51 -93.17
CA ALA A 592 -113.45 -11.28 -93.99
C ALA A 592 -112.37 -11.89 -93.09
N ASP A 593 -111.54 -12.78 -93.65
CA ASP A 593 -110.39 -13.36 -92.96
C ASP A 593 -109.47 -12.24 -92.43
N ALA A 594 -108.94 -12.38 -91.21
CA ALA A 594 -108.09 -11.39 -90.56
C ALA A 594 -106.91 -12.06 -89.85
N THR A 595 -105.74 -11.42 -89.90
CA THR A 595 -104.53 -11.88 -89.20
C THR A 595 -104.15 -10.90 -88.11
N TYR A 596 -103.87 -11.43 -86.92
CA TYR A 596 -103.40 -10.68 -85.78
C TYR A 596 -102.03 -11.19 -85.33
N THR A 597 -101.11 -10.31 -84.95
CA THR A 597 -99.77 -10.63 -84.46
C THR A 597 -99.62 -10.15 -83.03
N ALA A 598 -99.35 -11.07 -82.11
CA ALA A 598 -98.90 -10.73 -80.77
C ALA A 598 -97.39 -10.43 -80.83
N ILE A 599 -96.96 -9.35 -80.17
CA ILE A 599 -95.56 -8.91 -80.09
C ILE A 599 -95.27 -8.51 -78.64
N ILE A 600 -94.08 -8.84 -78.14
CA ILE A 600 -93.61 -8.34 -76.83
C ILE A 600 -92.98 -6.96 -77.02
N VAL A 601 -93.47 -5.96 -76.29
CA VAL A 601 -93.03 -4.56 -76.38
C VAL A 601 -92.72 -4.00 -74.99
N ASP A 602 -91.85 -2.99 -74.90
CA ASP A 602 -91.67 -2.21 -73.67
C ASP A 602 -92.80 -1.19 -73.45
N ASN A 603 -92.79 -0.52 -72.30
CA ASN A 603 -93.70 0.59 -71.99
C ASN A 603 -93.63 1.77 -72.98
N GLY A 604 -92.58 1.88 -73.79
CA GLY A 604 -92.40 2.88 -74.84
C GLY A 604 -92.87 2.42 -76.23
N GLY A 605 -93.29 1.16 -76.38
CA GLY A 605 -93.70 0.55 -77.64
C GLY A 605 -92.57 -0.02 -78.49
N ASN A 606 -91.34 -0.12 -77.98
CA ASN A 606 -90.23 -0.76 -78.67
C ASN A 606 -90.35 -2.29 -78.59
N VAL A 607 -90.04 -2.97 -79.69
CA VAL A 607 -90.18 -4.43 -79.79
C VAL A 607 -88.99 -5.14 -79.13
N LEU A 608 -89.29 -6.13 -78.28
CA LEU A 608 -88.29 -7.04 -77.73
C LEU A 608 -87.77 -7.96 -78.83
N LYS A 609 -86.44 -8.08 -78.91
CA LYS A 609 -85.75 -8.94 -79.89
C LYS A 609 -85.20 -10.20 -79.23
N ASP A 610 -85.29 -11.33 -79.94
CA ASP A 610 -84.66 -12.58 -79.55
C ASP A 610 -83.13 -12.55 -79.77
N ALA A 611 -82.45 -13.65 -79.41
CA ALA A 611 -80.99 -13.78 -79.52
C ALA A 611 -80.48 -13.68 -80.97
N GLU A 612 -81.34 -13.95 -81.95
CA GLU A 612 -81.08 -13.83 -83.39
C GLU A 612 -81.43 -12.43 -83.95
N GLY A 613 -81.95 -11.53 -83.11
CA GLY A 613 -82.30 -10.16 -83.46
C GLY A 613 -83.69 -10.01 -84.11
N ASN A 614 -84.49 -11.07 -84.13
CA ASN A 614 -85.85 -11.05 -84.64
C ASN A 614 -86.83 -10.57 -83.57
N ASP A 615 -87.93 -9.98 -84.01
CA ASP A 615 -89.00 -9.54 -83.12
C ASP A 615 -89.65 -10.75 -82.45
N VAL A 616 -89.74 -10.74 -81.12
CA VAL A 616 -90.43 -11.79 -80.36
C VAL A 616 -91.93 -11.65 -80.60
N SER A 617 -92.39 -12.32 -81.66
CA SER A 617 -93.73 -12.16 -82.21
C SER A 617 -94.36 -13.48 -82.66
N LYS A 618 -95.70 -13.54 -82.67
CA LYS A 618 -96.46 -14.70 -83.12
C LYS A 618 -97.77 -14.29 -83.76
N SER A 619 -98.01 -14.73 -85.00
CA SER A 619 -99.22 -14.41 -85.76
C SER A 619 -100.25 -15.53 -85.74
N VAL A 620 -101.53 -15.14 -85.83
CA VAL A 620 -102.69 -16.02 -85.90
C VAL A 620 -103.70 -15.49 -86.90
N THR A 621 -104.26 -16.36 -87.74
CA THR A 621 -105.25 -16.00 -88.77
C THR A 621 -106.62 -16.60 -88.42
N ILE A 622 -107.66 -15.77 -88.47
CA ILE A 622 -109.07 -16.15 -88.26
C ILE A 622 -109.76 -16.17 -89.64
N LYS A 623 -110.50 -17.25 -89.94
CA LYS A 623 -111.27 -17.38 -91.18
C LYS A 623 -112.76 -17.08 -90.99
N VAL A 624 -113.41 -16.43 -91.96
CA VAL A 624 -114.84 -16.05 -91.88
C VAL A 624 -115.71 -16.86 -92.84
N ASN A 625 -116.74 -17.53 -92.33
CA ASN A 625 -117.70 -18.32 -93.11
C ASN A 625 -118.92 -17.49 -93.54
N ALA A 626 -119.04 -17.23 -94.85
CA ALA A 626 -120.12 -16.43 -95.47
C ALA A 626 -121.25 -17.28 -96.11
N GLY A 627 -121.39 -18.56 -95.75
CA GLY A 627 -122.22 -19.55 -96.44
C GLY A 627 -123.71 -19.20 -96.66
N PHE A 628 -124.33 -18.42 -95.78
CA PHE A 628 -125.74 -18.02 -95.90
C PHE A 628 -125.99 -17.07 -97.09
N PHE A 629 -125.11 -16.07 -97.29
CA PHE A 629 -125.26 -15.09 -98.37
C PHE A 629 -125.01 -15.70 -99.75
N LYS A 630 -124.09 -16.67 -99.87
CA LYS A 630 -123.90 -17.41 -101.13
C LYS A 630 -125.16 -18.20 -101.55
N ARG A 631 -125.88 -18.79 -100.58
CA ARG A 631 -127.15 -19.51 -100.85
C ARG A 631 -128.30 -18.57 -101.19
N LEU A 632 -128.37 -17.40 -100.54
CA LEU A 632 -129.38 -16.38 -100.81
C LEU A 632 -129.24 -15.78 -102.23
N ILE A 633 -128.00 -15.48 -102.66
CA ILE A 633 -127.72 -15.01 -104.02
C ILE A 633 -128.08 -16.07 -105.07
N ALA A 634 -127.82 -17.35 -104.79
CA ALA A 634 -128.20 -18.46 -105.68
C ALA A 634 -129.73 -18.63 -105.79
N PHE A 635 -130.46 -18.47 -104.69
CA PHE A 635 -131.92 -18.53 -104.67
C PHE A 635 -132.56 -17.41 -105.52
N PHE A 636 -132.07 -16.17 -105.40
CA PHE A 636 -132.58 -15.07 -106.23
C PHE A 636 -132.24 -15.25 -107.72
N ARG A 637 -131.05 -15.78 -108.07
CA ARG A 637 -130.73 -16.11 -109.48
C ARG A 637 -131.65 -17.17 -110.08
N TRP A 638 -132.09 -18.14 -109.27
CA TRP A 638 -133.05 -19.17 -109.70
C TRP A 638 -134.48 -18.63 -109.80
N LEU A 639 -134.93 -17.82 -108.85
CA LEU A 639 -136.31 -17.29 -108.80
C LEU A 639 -136.62 -16.37 -109.99
N PHE A 640 -135.64 -15.63 -110.51
CA PHE A 640 -135.83 -14.68 -111.61
C PHE A 640 -135.67 -15.26 -113.02
N SER A 641 -135.53 -16.59 -113.20
CA SER A 641 -135.32 -17.19 -114.54
C SER A 641 -136.60 -17.62 -115.29
N PHE A 642 -137.81 -17.49 -114.72
CA PHE A 642 -139.05 -18.07 -115.28
C PHE A 642 -140.09 -17.06 -115.83
N ILE A 643 -139.80 -15.76 -115.89
CA ILE A 643 -140.72 -14.75 -116.47
C ILE A 643 -140.02 -14.04 -117.63
N THR A 644 -140.52 -14.25 -118.85
CA THR A 644 -140.08 -13.54 -120.07
C THR A 644 -140.58 -12.10 -120.07
N GLY A 645 -139.68 -11.14 -120.39
CA GLY A 645 -140.03 -9.84 -120.96
C GLY A 645 -139.47 -8.62 -120.23
N GLY A 646 -138.22 -8.26 -120.54
CA GLY A 646 -137.61 -6.99 -120.15
C GLY A 646 -136.68 -7.09 -118.93
N GLN A 647 -135.41 -6.72 -119.11
CA GLN A 647 -134.47 -6.52 -118.01
C GLN A 647 -134.89 -5.29 -117.20
N PRO A 648 -134.92 -5.39 -115.86
CA PRO A 648 -134.45 -4.26 -115.06
C PRO A 648 -133.38 -4.71 -114.06
N THR A 649 -132.34 -3.88 -114.03
CA THR A 649 -131.20 -3.83 -113.15
C THR A 649 -131.59 -3.93 -111.67
N VAL A 650 -131.02 -4.90 -110.94
CA VAL A 650 -130.98 -4.87 -109.47
C VAL A 650 -129.62 -4.29 -109.07
N VAL A 651 -129.64 -3.03 -108.65
CA VAL A 651 -128.56 -2.41 -107.86
C VAL A 651 -128.94 -2.59 -106.39
N LEU A 652 -128.17 -3.38 -105.65
CA LEU A 652 -128.16 -3.32 -104.19
C LEU A 652 -127.02 -2.40 -103.78
N LYS A 653 -127.41 -1.24 -103.24
CA LYS A 653 -126.58 -0.35 -102.41
C LYS A 653 -126.48 -0.91 -100.99
#